data_AF-K9GFJ8-F1
#
_entry.id   AF-K9GFJ8-F1
#
_cell.length_a   1.000
_cell.length_b   1.000
_cell.length_c   1.000
_cell.angle_alpha   90.00
_cell.angle_beta   90.00
_cell.angle_gamma   90.00
#
_symmetry.space_group_name_H-M   'P 1'
#
loop_
_entity.id
_entity.type
_entity.pdbx_description
1 polymer ?
#
loop_
_entity_poly.entity_id
_entity_poly.type
_entity_poly.pdbx_seq_one_letter_code
_entity_poly.pdbx_strand_id
1 'polypeptide(L)'
;MSGNQPNTCPTYLPGLLTQPLIPSPVINWILPARLRDKDHKDVIFIGERQIQIKEALPSGHLQDVEKTDVEGLLIGAKVINVSIQRPSGLMAHYCDYENHRLPPQILFLATDSNELLFMYYSEVGDGPFVSYNRPLPRDVNIADKYGKHIAVDPKSRAVAVSASRNFFGVLWLKSPGELQTQMAQGKLNPLESEIFLQVDGDILFMEFLYPKDDNDKRTILLLIVHKLGSTRSIVFEWDEASMPNRMGPTPTSTCLPQQDQLPSMVIPLAKESSFLLITSNSMAMYTPDSPSCPMRYPPIIPDAESSEAGLWTRWARPSRNRMYSQRYDGVFLCQEKGWIYYLEFGNDGELETQTSLGQLHCDVDTAFDILDMGHEGGDFIIAAGSQGDGGLFVQEARDHPRCVQRFFNWAPVPDAVVIPSNPSAVFKDNPYECDRLFVCSTSASGNGAITELRYGIEAQIGISAALGELSSIRDMWAVSFGSKDSIYLLASDPLSSLLLRTTPDMRDGITALEDDTGLDIQQTLAMDCTPSGVIVRVTEKAVHFFVPTDFTLNSCVEHDSLVFVTAAIVDGPSSTVIMTTRTNKGNFLHVLSIVTSEGCASSLSDHVPPCPLQKEPICISYQNWGGVGLIFLGTSDGTVLSFEIYNETGEIRQHDDTLIEIINNSEDVSETIESLAVIKTLSDDRIHAFLFCGLRSGILVPFEINTNILNVHGDPIFGFKYGQLLVCSLEQEAKVVPRRIDIPGNPNKLTYSNHLRSLIVSYSVAQTGNQARPLDLSRIAWVEFVDPDTQSPVVSNDMNMVSQGLLPWRPHGVSGEKITCIFDWMPQREGNAYHLIAIGTSVNLPHQPNSRQGRLVLIQASRDANSPGQITCIDKHTQWFKDPVYAMAACEDSLIVVSGKKFFTVTSRNSQTKWVRNITATLPSPAVAMVVRGSMIYITSSRHSLLVYKIVDGDIQMHGFDPIARDGLSHTLMPGYGIRSDLLFVSTRGGATRAFADLDQPGDLVPRPTANLPVSLIKLTRGIKSPDSLTTTETFYGFGINGSVYRLLPLDAKEWCLLRLLLNICLRDEVICPSLSRRHRYLDAISQVESNMHIDGNVLVRLASRDSKYLDEVLMACNRSQFKDLTPETVHTFIGAVEDVLGVHVNHTQALFSWLRKMLHIEI
;
A
#
# COMPACT_ATOMS: atom_id res chain seq x y z
N MET A 1 9.60 64.44 17.31
CA MET A 1 10.53 63.46 16.71
C MET A 1 10.45 62.20 17.55
N SER A 2 9.79 61.18 17.03
CA SER A 2 9.64 59.85 17.62
C SER A 2 9.67 58.89 16.44
N GLY A 3 10.70 58.06 16.35
CA GLY A 3 10.95 57.28 15.14
C GLY A 3 9.93 56.17 14.96
N ASN A 4 9.30 56.10 13.79
CA ASN A 4 8.74 54.85 13.31
C ASN A 4 9.91 53.89 13.06
N GLN A 5 10.07 52.88 13.92
CA GLN A 5 10.79 51.68 13.50
C GLN A 5 9.96 51.02 12.39
N PRO A 6 10.58 50.56 11.28
CA PRO A 6 9.89 49.69 10.35
C PRO A 6 9.58 48.37 11.07
N ASN A 7 8.32 47.93 11.04
CA ASN A 7 7.95 46.60 11.51
C ASN A 7 8.74 45.58 10.68
N THR A 8 9.68 44.88 11.32
CA THR A 8 10.39 43.74 10.72
C THR A 8 9.37 42.66 10.42
N CYS A 9 9.16 42.38 9.13
CA CYS A 9 8.27 41.32 8.69
C CYS A 9 8.80 39.97 9.24
N PRO A 10 8.01 39.22 10.02
CA PRO A 10 8.53 38.06 10.74
C PRO A 10 8.80 36.89 9.78
N THR A 11 9.96 36.27 9.95
CA THR A 11 10.57 35.21 9.10
C THR A 11 9.95 33.81 9.29
N TYR A 12 8.67 33.71 9.65
CA TYR A 12 8.02 32.43 9.92
C TYR A 12 7.49 31.74 8.67
N LEU A 13 7.53 30.40 8.67
CA LEU A 13 6.69 29.59 7.80
C LEU A 13 5.23 29.75 8.26
N PRO A 14 4.31 30.31 7.44
CA PRO A 14 2.97 30.67 7.88
C PRO A 14 1.98 29.49 7.88
N GLY A 15 2.32 28.33 7.29
CA GLY A 15 1.45 27.16 7.33
C GLY A 15 2.13 25.86 6.91
N LEU A 16 1.52 24.74 7.29
CA LEU A 16 1.92 23.39 6.88
C LEU A 16 0.68 22.59 6.46
N LEU A 17 0.65 22.11 5.23
CA LEU A 17 -0.29 21.10 4.75
C LEU A 17 0.34 19.71 4.93
N THR A 18 -0.42 18.76 5.46
CA THR A 18 -0.02 17.34 5.50
C THR A 18 -1.05 16.46 4.83
N GLN A 19 -0.63 15.58 3.93
CA GLN A 19 -1.49 14.67 3.20
C GLN A 19 -0.89 13.26 3.27
N PRO A 20 -1.62 12.21 3.67
CA PRO A 20 -1.16 10.85 3.45
C PRO A 20 -1.14 10.59 1.95
N LEU A 21 0.02 10.20 1.46
CA LEU A 21 0.32 9.94 0.07
C LEU A 21 0.24 8.43 -0.23
N ILE A 22 0.66 7.63 0.76
CA ILE A 22 0.57 6.17 0.76
C ILE A 22 -0.11 5.76 2.08
N PRO A 23 -1.26 5.07 2.05
CA PRO A 23 -1.89 4.54 3.25
C PRO A 23 -1.04 3.41 3.86
N SER A 24 -1.37 3.06 5.10
CA SER A 24 -0.76 1.93 5.79
C SER A 24 -1.19 0.61 5.13
N PRO A 25 -0.26 -0.29 4.74
CA PRO A 25 -0.58 -1.64 4.29
C PRO A 25 -0.99 -2.60 5.41
N VAL A 26 -0.90 -2.18 6.68
CA VAL A 26 -1.20 -3.03 7.84
C VAL A 26 -2.68 -3.42 7.85
N ILE A 27 -2.94 -4.73 7.88
CA ILE A 27 -4.27 -5.31 8.07
C ILE A 27 -4.39 -5.70 9.54
N ASN A 28 -5.23 -4.99 10.30
CA ASN A 28 -5.46 -5.24 11.71
C ASN A 28 -6.45 -6.39 11.93
N TRP A 29 -7.52 -6.45 11.14
CA TRP A 29 -8.51 -7.53 11.22
C TRP A 29 -8.92 -7.99 9.82
N ILE A 30 -9.18 -9.29 9.72
CA ILE A 30 -9.87 -9.91 8.59
C ILE A 30 -11.09 -10.59 9.20
N LEU A 31 -12.29 -10.27 8.69
CA LEU A 31 -13.55 -10.78 9.21
C LEU A 31 -14.40 -11.33 8.07
N PRO A 32 -14.67 -12.66 8.02
CA PRO A 32 -15.66 -13.24 7.11
C PRO A 32 -17.05 -12.75 7.53
N ALA A 33 -17.68 -11.92 6.70
CA ALA A 33 -18.84 -11.13 7.13
C ALA A 33 -19.68 -10.68 5.94
N ARG A 34 -20.82 -11.35 5.74
CA ARG A 34 -21.80 -11.13 4.67
C ARG A 34 -22.56 -9.82 4.90
N LEU A 35 -22.05 -8.74 4.30
CA LEU A 35 -22.59 -7.39 4.46
C LEU A 35 -23.53 -6.96 3.34
N ARG A 36 -23.48 -7.61 2.17
CA ARG A 36 -24.36 -7.33 1.02
C ARG A 36 -25.66 -8.11 1.12
N ASP A 37 -25.61 -9.43 0.95
CA ASP A 37 -26.76 -10.33 1.10
C ASP A 37 -26.33 -11.69 1.66
N LYS A 38 -27.17 -12.72 1.52
CA LYS A 38 -26.85 -14.08 1.99
C LYS A 38 -25.98 -14.89 1.04
N ASP A 39 -25.96 -14.55 -0.24
CA ASP A 39 -25.39 -15.37 -1.31
C ASP A 39 -23.93 -14.98 -1.59
N HIS A 40 -23.62 -13.67 -1.50
CA HIS A 40 -22.26 -13.16 -1.58
C HIS A 40 -21.41 -13.55 -0.37
N LYS A 41 -20.20 -14.04 -0.64
CA LYS A 41 -19.23 -14.47 0.38
C LYS A 41 -18.26 -13.34 0.71
N ASP A 42 -18.76 -12.32 1.38
CA ASP A 42 -17.96 -11.14 1.72
C ASP A 42 -16.91 -11.42 2.81
N VAL A 43 -15.71 -10.88 2.63
CA VAL A 43 -14.58 -10.89 3.56
C VAL A 43 -14.11 -9.45 3.74
N ILE A 44 -14.18 -8.94 4.97
CA ILE A 44 -13.81 -7.56 5.29
C ILE A 44 -12.37 -7.51 5.76
N PHE A 45 -11.56 -6.74 5.05
CA PHE A 45 -10.21 -6.35 5.44
C PHE A 45 -10.29 -5.00 6.14
N ILE A 46 -9.76 -4.91 7.35
CA ILE A 46 -9.83 -3.72 8.20
C ILE A 46 -8.40 -3.31 8.55
N GLY A 47 -7.93 -2.24 7.93
CA GLY A 47 -6.65 -1.61 8.24
C GLY A 47 -6.74 -0.66 9.43
N GLU A 48 -5.81 0.28 9.53
CA GLU A 48 -5.83 1.30 10.60
C GLU A 48 -6.90 2.38 10.37
N ARG A 49 -7.22 2.70 9.12
CA ARG A 49 -8.15 3.78 8.72
C ARG A 49 -9.06 3.43 7.53
N GLN A 50 -8.91 2.23 6.98
CA GLN A 50 -9.54 1.81 5.73
C GLN A 50 -10.29 0.51 5.96
N ILE A 51 -11.47 0.39 5.36
CA ILE A 51 -12.23 -0.85 5.22
C ILE A 51 -12.18 -1.23 3.74
N GLN A 52 -11.96 -2.51 3.45
CA GLN A 52 -12.10 -3.06 2.10
C GLN A 52 -12.95 -4.32 2.16
N ILE A 53 -14.01 -4.37 1.36
CA ILE A 53 -14.80 -5.58 1.15
C ILE A 53 -14.19 -6.32 -0.05
N LYS A 54 -13.89 -7.60 0.15
CA LYS A 54 -13.54 -8.53 -0.93
C LYS A 54 -14.57 -9.65 -0.98
N GLU A 55 -14.81 -10.21 -2.16
CA GLU A 55 -15.64 -11.39 -2.35
C GLU A 55 -14.78 -12.65 -2.49
N ALA A 56 -15.14 -13.69 -1.75
CA ALA A 56 -14.56 -15.02 -1.82
C ALA A 56 -15.17 -15.85 -2.97
N LEU A 57 -14.50 -15.84 -4.12
CA LEU A 57 -14.96 -16.53 -5.33
C LEU A 57 -14.73 -18.06 -5.27
N PRO A 58 -15.65 -18.89 -5.81
CA PRO A 58 -15.46 -20.35 -5.89
C PRO A 58 -14.22 -20.81 -6.65
N SER A 59 -13.57 -19.93 -7.43
CA SER A 59 -12.28 -20.15 -8.09
C SER A 59 -11.09 -20.24 -7.11
N GLY A 60 -11.26 -19.87 -5.84
CA GLY A 60 -10.22 -19.93 -4.82
C GLY A 60 -9.43 -18.62 -4.62
N HIS A 61 -9.93 -17.50 -5.16
CA HIS A 61 -9.32 -16.18 -5.05
C HIS A 61 -10.29 -15.15 -4.45
N LEU A 62 -9.74 -14.04 -3.94
CA LEU A 62 -10.50 -12.89 -3.46
C LEU A 62 -10.51 -11.77 -4.50
N GLN A 63 -11.69 -11.28 -4.83
CA GLN A 63 -11.91 -10.14 -5.71
C GLN A 63 -12.29 -8.90 -4.90
N ASP A 64 -11.76 -7.73 -5.25
CA ASP A 64 -12.10 -6.48 -4.57
C ASP A 64 -13.50 -5.99 -5.00
N VAL A 65 -14.32 -5.58 -4.03
CA VAL A 65 -15.72 -5.15 -4.24
C VAL A 65 -15.87 -3.65 -3.97
N GLU A 66 -15.47 -3.21 -2.78
CA GLU A 66 -15.68 -1.84 -2.31
C GLU A 66 -14.54 -1.45 -1.34
N LYS A 67 -14.13 -0.19 -1.37
CA LYS A 67 -13.08 0.35 -0.49
C LYS A 67 -13.51 1.71 0.07
N THR A 68 -13.42 1.87 1.39
CA THR A 68 -13.87 3.10 2.06
C THR A 68 -12.95 3.50 3.20
N ASP A 69 -12.58 4.78 3.25
CA ASP A 69 -11.82 5.37 4.34
C ASP A 69 -12.74 5.82 5.49
N VAL A 70 -12.29 5.60 6.73
CA VAL A 70 -13.01 5.93 7.96
C VAL A 70 -12.36 7.12 8.67
N GLU A 71 -13.15 7.88 9.43
CA GLU A 71 -12.61 8.92 10.32
C GLU A 71 -11.95 8.33 11.57
N GLY A 72 -10.72 8.76 11.86
CA GLY A 72 -9.96 8.29 13.02
C GLY A 72 -9.21 6.99 12.78
N LEU A 73 -8.60 6.44 13.84
CA LEU A 73 -7.99 5.11 13.84
C LEU A 73 -9.00 4.07 14.35
N LEU A 74 -9.09 2.93 13.67
CA LEU A 74 -9.88 1.79 14.09
C LEU A 74 -9.15 1.02 15.20
N ILE A 75 -9.78 0.91 16.38
CA ILE A 75 -9.17 0.30 17.58
C ILE A 75 -9.76 -1.08 17.92
N GLY A 76 -10.87 -1.47 17.29
CA GLY A 76 -11.43 -2.82 17.37
C GLY A 76 -12.57 -3.03 16.38
N ALA A 77 -12.78 -4.29 15.97
CA ALA A 77 -13.83 -4.69 15.04
C ALA A 77 -14.42 -6.07 15.41
N LYS A 78 -15.73 -6.24 15.26
CA LYS A 78 -16.46 -7.53 15.35
C LYS A 78 -17.67 -7.51 14.40
N VAL A 79 -18.26 -8.69 14.17
CA VAL A 79 -19.47 -8.89 13.36
C VAL A 79 -20.66 -9.20 14.27
N ILE A 80 -21.84 -8.68 13.95
CA ILE A 80 -23.11 -8.94 14.64
C ILE A 80 -24.05 -9.66 13.67
N ASN A 81 -24.65 -10.78 14.08
CA ASN A 81 -25.63 -11.48 13.26
C ASN A 81 -27.02 -10.89 13.44
N VAL A 82 -27.66 -10.53 12.33
CA VAL A 82 -29.05 -10.05 12.30
C VAL A 82 -30.00 -11.19 11.93
N SER A 83 -29.60 -12.10 11.03
CA SER A 83 -30.42 -13.27 10.68
C SER A 83 -29.99 -14.52 11.45
N ILE A 84 -30.96 -15.31 11.93
CA ILE A 84 -30.75 -16.42 12.89
C ILE A 84 -30.12 -17.68 12.24
N GLN A 85 -30.05 -17.74 10.90
CA GLN A 85 -29.49 -18.89 10.20
C GLN A 85 -27.96 -18.90 10.29
N ARG A 86 -27.41 -19.69 11.23
CA ARG A 86 -26.04 -20.23 11.13
C ARG A 86 -25.87 -20.80 9.71
N PRO A 87 -24.88 -20.39 8.91
CA PRO A 87 -24.76 -20.82 7.52
C PRO A 87 -24.56 -22.33 7.48
N SER A 88 -25.56 -23.05 6.98
CA SER A 88 -25.48 -24.48 6.70
C SER A 88 -25.44 -24.66 5.20
N GLY A 89 -24.40 -25.34 4.71
CA GLY A 89 -24.37 -25.78 3.31
C GLY A 89 -25.57 -26.69 3.00
N LEU A 90 -26.13 -26.49 1.80
CA LEU A 90 -27.02 -27.41 1.09
C LEU A 90 -28.12 -28.09 1.93
N MET A 91 -29.23 -27.36 2.15
CA MET A 91 -30.64 -27.82 2.16
C MET A 91 -31.49 -26.94 3.07
N ALA A 92 -31.89 -25.77 2.56
CA ALA A 92 -32.96 -24.94 3.12
C ALA A 92 -33.87 -24.35 2.03
N HIS A 93 -34.03 -25.05 0.90
CA HIS A 93 -35.18 -24.82 0.03
C HIS A 93 -36.43 -25.30 0.75
N TYR A 94 -37.15 -24.37 1.39
CA TYR A 94 -38.60 -24.19 1.33
C TYR A 94 -38.97 -23.06 2.30
N CYS A 95 -39.60 -22.00 1.78
CA CYS A 95 -40.13 -20.81 2.46
C CYS A 95 -39.12 -19.75 2.97
N ASP A 96 -38.70 -18.80 2.11
CA ASP A 96 -38.79 -17.33 2.38
C ASP A 96 -38.46 -16.48 1.11
N TYR A 97 -39.26 -16.58 0.05
CA TYR A 97 -38.93 -16.02 -1.28
C TYR A 97 -38.88 -14.48 -1.41
N GLU A 98 -39.22 -13.71 -0.35
CA GLU A 98 -39.34 -12.24 -0.43
C GLU A 98 -38.20 -11.47 0.26
N ASN A 99 -37.48 -12.08 1.22
CA ASN A 99 -36.50 -11.37 2.08
C ASN A 99 -35.02 -11.56 1.70
N HIS A 100 -34.70 -12.15 0.54
CA HIS A 100 -33.31 -12.54 0.22
C HIS A 100 -32.32 -11.37 0.00
N ARG A 101 -32.79 -10.12 -0.13
CA ARG A 101 -31.96 -8.93 -0.41
C ARG A 101 -31.47 -8.15 0.82
N LEU A 102 -31.77 -8.58 2.05
CA LEU A 102 -31.32 -7.88 3.25
C LEU A 102 -30.00 -8.48 3.78
N PRO A 103 -28.99 -7.65 4.13
CA PRO A 103 -27.77 -8.12 4.75
C PRO A 103 -28.04 -8.98 6.01
N PRO A 104 -27.46 -10.19 6.12
CA PRO A 104 -27.64 -11.04 7.29
C PRO A 104 -26.82 -10.59 8.50
N GLN A 105 -25.84 -9.70 8.32
CA GLN A 105 -24.88 -9.28 9.35
C GLN A 105 -24.62 -7.75 9.31
N ILE A 106 -24.16 -7.22 10.45
CA ILE A 106 -23.76 -5.82 10.66
C ILE A 106 -22.30 -5.81 11.12
N LEU A 107 -21.48 -4.92 10.55
CA LEU A 107 -20.14 -4.61 11.02
C LEU A 107 -20.21 -3.66 12.23
N PHE A 108 -19.46 -3.98 13.28
CA PHE A 108 -19.33 -3.16 14.48
C PHE A 108 -17.87 -2.77 14.71
N LEU A 109 -17.60 -1.46 14.75
CA LEU A 109 -16.26 -0.91 14.94
C LEU A 109 -16.21 0.02 16.16
N ALA A 110 -15.04 0.10 16.79
CA ALA A 110 -14.68 1.16 17.72
C ALA A 110 -13.57 2.04 17.14
N THR A 111 -13.69 3.36 17.32
CA THR A 111 -12.74 4.36 16.81
C THR A 111 -11.95 5.03 17.94
N ASP A 112 -10.80 5.60 17.58
CA ASP A 112 -10.02 6.43 18.49
C ASP A 112 -10.65 7.81 18.79
N SER A 113 -11.74 8.19 18.11
CA SER A 113 -12.52 9.40 18.39
C SER A 113 -13.52 9.25 19.57
N ASN A 114 -13.46 8.12 20.29
CA ASN A 114 -14.44 7.66 21.29
C ASN A 114 -15.84 7.46 20.67
N GLU A 115 -15.92 6.84 19.49
CA GLU A 115 -17.19 6.53 18.84
C GLU A 115 -17.29 5.04 18.48
N LEU A 116 -18.50 4.51 18.54
CA LEU A 116 -18.84 3.18 18.04
C LEU A 116 -19.64 3.34 16.76
N LEU A 117 -19.26 2.58 15.74
CA LEU A 117 -19.88 2.57 14.43
C LEU A 117 -20.58 1.22 14.23
N PHE A 118 -21.86 1.26 13.88
CA PHE A 118 -22.57 0.11 13.33
C PHE A 118 -22.81 0.38 11.85
N MET A 119 -22.56 -0.59 10.98
CA MET A 119 -22.57 -0.40 9.53
C MET A 119 -23.05 -1.65 8.78
N TYR A 120 -23.85 -1.48 7.73
CA TYR A 120 -24.16 -2.52 6.74
C TYR A 120 -24.13 -1.93 5.33
N TYR A 121 -23.96 -2.79 4.31
CA TYR A 121 -23.91 -2.37 2.91
C TYR A 121 -25.32 -2.25 2.31
N SER A 122 -25.58 -1.17 1.56
CA SER A 122 -26.87 -0.89 0.93
C SER A 122 -26.65 -0.28 -0.46
N GLU A 123 -27.18 -0.93 -1.49
CA GLU A 123 -27.27 -0.34 -2.84
C GLU A 123 -28.32 0.78 -2.93
N VAL A 124 -29.16 0.93 -1.89
CA VAL A 124 -30.23 1.93 -1.82
C VAL A 124 -29.81 3.08 -0.89
N GLY A 125 -29.41 4.22 -1.46
CA GLY A 125 -29.04 5.45 -0.74
C GLY A 125 -28.08 6.36 -1.52
N ASP A 126 -27.63 7.44 -0.88
CA ASP A 126 -26.60 8.36 -1.42
C ASP A 126 -25.16 7.80 -1.31
N GLY A 127 -24.99 6.53 -0.93
CA GLY A 127 -23.70 5.86 -0.80
C GLY A 127 -23.84 4.40 -0.33
N PRO A 128 -22.77 3.59 -0.47
CA PRO A 128 -22.82 2.13 -0.30
C PRO A 128 -23.03 1.63 1.13
N PHE A 129 -22.95 2.50 2.14
CA PHE A 129 -23.03 2.10 3.55
C PHE A 129 -24.07 2.92 4.34
N VAL A 130 -24.93 2.21 5.07
CA VAL A 130 -25.81 2.82 6.09
C VAL A 130 -25.16 2.64 7.45
N SER A 131 -24.91 3.75 8.15
CA SER A 131 -24.17 3.79 9.41
C SER A 131 -24.95 4.40 10.58
N TYR A 132 -24.63 3.97 11.80
CA TYR A 132 -25.14 4.53 13.05
C TYR A 132 -24.00 4.74 14.05
N ASN A 133 -23.86 5.98 14.53
CA ASN A 133 -22.75 6.42 15.37
C ASN A 133 -23.19 6.60 16.83
N ARG A 134 -22.57 5.87 17.76
CA ARG A 134 -22.80 6.00 19.22
C ARG A 134 -21.55 6.59 19.90
N PRO A 135 -21.56 7.86 20.34
CA PRO A 135 -20.41 8.49 21.00
C PRO A 135 -20.27 8.08 22.46
N LEU A 136 -19.14 7.49 22.81
CA LEU A 136 -18.81 7.04 24.17
C LEU A 136 -18.48 8.22 25.10
N PRO A 137 -18.45 8.00 26.43
CA PRO A 137 -17.91 8.98 27.38
C PRO A 137 -16.52 9.48 26.96
N ARG A 138 -16.20 10.74 27.32
CA ARG A 138 -14.87 11.32 27.10
C ARG A 138 -14.03 11.16 28.36
N ASP A 139 -13.08 10.24 28.29
CA ASP A 139 -12.15 9.94 29.38
C ASP A 139 -10.92 10.87 29.34
N VAL A 140 -10.40 11.25 30.50
CA VAL A 140 -9.25 12.16 30.63
C VAL A 140 -7.91 11.41 30.40
N ASN A 141 -7.94 10.09 30.39
CA ASN A 141 -6.78 9.21 30.38
C ASN A 141 -6.93 8.11 29.31
N ILE A 142 -5.86 7.84 28.57
CA ILE A 142 -5.83 6.86 27.48
C ILE A 142 -6.14 5.43 28.00
N ALA A 143 -5.74 5.09 29.22
CA ALA A 143 -5.99 3.76 29.78
C ALA A 143 -7.48 3.50 30.08
N ASP A 144 -8.25 4.55 30.37
CA ASP A 144 -9.67 4.50 30.68
C ASP A 144 -10.55 4.63 29.41
N LYS A 145 -9.94 4.80 28.24
CA LYS A 145 -10.62 4.91 26.94
C LYS A 145 -11.20 3.58 26.46
N TYR A 146 -12.52 3.54 26.27
CA TYR A 146 -13.27 2.39 25.75
C TYR A 146 -12.89 2.00 24.31
N GLY A 147 -13.12 0.73 23.97
CA GLY A 147 -12.96 0.16 22.63
C GLY A 147 -11.73 -0.72 22.45
N LYS A 148 -10.88 -0.87 23.48
CA LYS A 148 -9.68 -1.73 23.43
C LYS A 148 -10.01 -3.22 23.35
N HIS A 149 -11.07 -3.64 24.05
CA HIS A 149 -11.62 -4.98 23.94
C HIS A 149 -13.09 -4.88 23.53
N ILE A 150 -13.51 -5.76 22.62
CA ILE A 150 -14.89 -5.87 22.14
C ILE A 150 -15.26 -7.34 22.17
N ALA A 151 -16.43 -7.65 22.71
CA ALA A 151 -17.03 -8.99 22.68
C ALA A 151 -18.45 -8.91 22.13
N VAL A 152 -18.89 -9.94 21.42
CA VAL A 152 -20.27 -10.07 20.91
C VAL A 152 -20.85 -11.38 21.43
N ASP A 153 -22.07 -11.34 21.97
CA ASP A 153 -22.78 -12.54 22.42
C ASP A 153 -22.94 -13.55 21.25
N PRO A 154 -22.72 -14.86 21.44
CA PRO A 154 -22.85 -15.85 20.37
C PRO A 154 -24.25 -15.95 19.74
N LYS A 155 -25.30 -15.49 20.43
CA LYS A 155 -26.68 -15.35 19.92
C LYS A 155 -26.99 -13.90 19.44
N SER A 156 -25.97 -13.04 19.36
CA SER A 156 -26.00 -11.63 18.94
C SER A 156 -27.04 -10.75 19.65
N ARG A 157 -27.24 -10.99 20.96
CA ARG A 157 -28.16 -10.20 21.81
C ARG A 157 -27.51 -8.97 22.45
N ALA A 158 -26.20 -8.98 22.60
CA ALA A 158 -25.45 -7.92 23.26
C ALA A 158 -24.03 -7.79 22.70
N VAL A 159 -23.47 -6.58 22.85
CA VAL A 159 -22.07 -6.25 22.58
C VAL A 159 -21.47 -5.66 23.84
N ALA A 160 -20.30 -6.14 24.25
CA ALA A 160 -19.55 -5.55 25.35
C ALA A 160 -18.34 -4.79 24.80
N VAL A 161 -18.07 -3.60 25.34
CA VAL A 161 -16.92 -2.76 24.99
C VAL A 161 -16.19 -2.35 26.27
N SER A 162 -14.87 -2.52 26.35
CA SER A 162 -14.11 -2.13 27.54
C SER A 162 -12.98 -1.16 27.24
N ALA A 163 -12.60 -0.42 28.27
CA ALA A 163 -11.32 0.23 28.34
C ALA A 163 -10.20 -0.79 28.60
N SER A 164 -8.95 -0.32 28.62
CA SER A 164 -7.80 -1.16 29.03
C SER A 164 -7.80 -1.41 30.54
N ARG A 165 -8.48 -0.53 31.30
CA ARG A 165 -8.51 -0.56 32.75
C ARG A 165 -9.84 -0.05 33.28
N ASN A 166 -10.23 -0.54 34.47
CA ASN A 166 -11.31 -0.05 35.32
C ASN A 166 -12.75 -0.10 34.76
N PHE A 167 -12.99 0.05 33.46
CA PHE A 167 -14.33 0.32 32.94
C PHE A 167 -14.71 -0.57 31.75
N PHE A 168 -15.96 -1.00 31.74
CA PHE A 168 -16.58 -1.68 30.61
C PHE A 168 -18.07 -1.33 30.48
N GLY A 169 -18.61 -1.42 29.28
CA GLY A 169 -20.01 -1.21 28.98
C GLY A 169 -20.62 -2.40 28.25
N VAL A 170 -21.89 -2.68 28.54
CA VAL A 170 -22.70 -3.69 27.83
C VAL A 170 -23.83 -2.97 27.11
N LEU A 171 -23.91 -3.20 25.81
CA LEU A 171 -24.84 -2.63 24.86
C LEU A 171 -25.82 -3.73 24.43
N TRP A 172 -27.08 -3.60 24.83
CA TRP A 172 -28.13 -4.56 24.46
C TRP A 172 -28.71 -4.19 23.09
N LEU A 173 -28.78 -5.19 22.21
CA LEU A 173 -29.24 -5.05 20.84
C LEU A 173 -30.75 -5.31 20.74
N LYS A 174 -31.42 -4.63 19.81
CA LYS A 174 -32.83 -4.91 19.47
C LYS A 174 -32.98 -6.29 18.84
N SER A 175 -34.23 -6.76 18.80
CA SER A 175 -34.54 -8.07 18.21
C SER A 175 -34.20 -8.14 16.71
N PRO A 176 -33.75 -9.31 16.20
CA PRO A 176 -33.54 -9.58 14.77
C PRO A 176 -34.60 -8.99 13.83
N GLY A 177 -35.88 -9.21 14.13
CA GLY A 177 -36.99 -8.74 13.28
C GLY A 177 -37.15 -7.21 13.24
N GLU A 178 -36.86 -6.51 14.33
CA GLU A 178 -36.84 -5.05 14.36
C GLU A 178 -35.67 -4.47 13.56
N LEU A 179 -34.52 -5.13 13.59
CA LEU A 179 -33.35 -4.72 12.81
C LEU A 179 -33.62 -4.91 11.31
N GLN A 180 -34.10 -6.08 10.90
CA GLN A 180 -34.49 -6.34 9.50
C GLN A 180 -35.54 -5.33 8.99
N THR A 181 -36.54 -5.00 9.82
CA THR A 181 -37.56 -3.98 9.49
C THR A 181 -36.95 -2.57 9.31
N GLN A 182 -35.92 -2.20 10.07
CA GLN A 182 -35.21 -0.93 9.88
C GLN A 182 -34.33 -0.95 8.62
N MET A 183 -33.64 -2.06 8.37
CA MET A 183 -32.76 -2.23 7.20
C MET A 183 -33.56 -2.16 5.89
N ALA A 184 -34.76 -2.76 5.85
CA ALA A 184 -35.72 -2.63 4.75
C ALA A 184 -36.21 -1.17 4.50
N GLN A 185 -35.98 -0.25 5.44
CA GLN A 185 -36.29 1.18 5.32
C GLN A 185 -35.04 2.05 5.11
N GLY A 186 -33.86 1.45 4.86
CA GLY A 186 -32.59 2.17 4.72
C GLY A 186 -32.13 2.85 6.01
N LYS A 187 -32.49 2.31 7.19
CA LYS A 187 -32.22 2.91 8.51
C LYS A 187 -31.50 1.94 9.43
N LEU A 188 -30.74 2.51 10.37
CA LEU A 188 -30.03 1.75 11.39
C LEU A 188 -30.11 2.43 12.75
N ASN A 189 -30.68 1.74 13.75
CA ASN A 189 -30.51 2.05 15.16
C ASN A 189 -30.57 0.73 15.96
N PRO A 190 -29.43 0.08 16.18
CA PRO A 190 -29.39 -1.29 16.70
C PRO A 190 -29.50 -1.39 18.22
N LEU A 191 -29.31 -0.28 18.94
CA LEU A 191 -29.26 -0.26 20.39
C LEU A 191 -30.67 -0.18 21.02
N GLU A 192 -30.90 -1.03 22.02
CA GLU A 192 -32.10 -0.99 22.86
C GLU A 192 -31.80 -0.36 24.23
N SER A 193 -30.65 -0.68 24.83
CA SER A 193 -30.18 -0.04 26.08
C SER A 193 -28.68 -0.25 26.29
N GLU A 194 -28.13 0.48 27.27
CA GLU A 194 -26.70 0.47 27.61
C GLU A 194 -26.50 0.52 29.13
N ILE A 195 -25.48 -0.17 29.61
CA ILE A 195 -25.06 -0.17 31.02
C ILE A 195 -23.54 -0.02 31.05
N PHE A 196 -23.02 0.94 31.82
CA PHE A 196 -21.59 1.08 32.07
C PHE A 196 -21.27 0.66 33.51
N LEU A 197 -20.25 -0.17 33.67
CA LEU A 197 -19.86 -0.83 34.92
C LEU A 197 -18.37 -0.60 35.20
N GLN A 198 -18.04 -0.57 36.50
CA GLN A 198 -16.67 -0.47 36.97
C GLN A 198 -16.18 -1.82 37.50
N VAL A 199 -14.97 -2.19 37.10
CA VAL A 199 -14.16 -3.29 37.61
C VAL A 199 -12.85 -2.72 38.18
N ASP A 200 -12.09 -3.49 38.93
CA ASP A 200 -10.90 -2.99 39.65
C ASP A 200 -9.65 -3.77 39.22
N GLY A 201 -8.89 -3.17 38.30
CA GLY A 201 -7.69 -3.75 37.70
C GLY A 201 -7.57 -3.44 36.20
N ASP A 202 -6.49 -3.95 35.60
CA ASP A 202 -6.23 -3.89 34.17
C ASP A 202 -6.96 -5.08 33.49
N ILE A 203 -7.78 -4.80 32.47
CA ILE A 203 -8.57 -5.80 31.76
C ILE A 203 -7.65 -6.41 30.69
N LEU A 204 -7.44 -7.74 30.73
CA LEU A 204 -6.61 -8.45 29.77
C LEU A 204 -7.45 -9.03 28.62
N PHE A 205 -8.59 -9.63 28.96
CA PHE A 205 -9.53 -10.21 28.02
C PHE A 205 -10.96 -9.95 28.47
N MET A 206 -11.85 -9.84 27.50
CA MET A 206 -13.30 -9.79 27.69
C MET A 206 -13.92 -10.53 26.50
N GLU A 207 -14.63 -11.63 26.77
CA GLU A 207 -15.32 -12.44 25.75
C GLU A 207 -16.64 -12.98 26.32
N PHE A 208 -17.64 -13.19 25.45
CA PHE A 208 -18.86 -13.90 25.84
C PHE A 208 -18.65 -15.41 25.71
N LEU A 209 -19.14 -16.17 26.69
CA LEU A 209 -19.10 -17.63 26.66
C LEU A 209 -20.35 -18.17 25.95
N TYR A 210 -20.22 -19.35 25.35
CA TYR A 210 -21.35 -20.00 24.70
C TYR A 210 -22.35 -20.52 25.76
N PRO A 211 -23.67 -20.45 25.52
CA PRO A 211 -24.65 -21.14 26.34
C PRO A 211 -24.47 -22.67 26.20
N LYS A 212 -24.86 -23.45 27.22
CA LYS A 212 -24.62 -24.91 27.22
C LYS A 212 -25.30 -25.63 26.06
N ASP A 213 -26.50 -25.20 25.70
CA ASP A 213 -27.23 -25.66 24.53
C ASP A 213 -28.01 -24.50 23.86
N ASP A 214 -28.75 -24.79 22.78
CA ASP A 214 -29.57 -23.78 22.11
C ASP A 214 -30.75 -23.31 23.01
N ASN A 215 -31.19 -24.10 24.01
CA ASN A 215 -32.27 -23.75 24.94
C ASN A 215 -31.79 -22.85 26.10
N ASP A 216 -30.51 -22.90 26.48
CA ASP A 216 -29.93 -22.07 27.52
C ASP A 216 -29.96 -20.60 27.05
N LYS A 217 -30.83 -19.84 27.70
CA LYS A 217 -31.09 -18.42 27.42
C LYS A 217 -30.15 -17.49 28.19
N ARG A 218 -29.24 -18.00 29.01
CA ARG A 218 -28.31 -17.15 29.75
C ARG A 218 -27.41 -16.37 28.80
N THR A 219 -27.00 -15.20 29.24
CA THR A 219 -25.90 -14.44 28.64
C THR A 219 -24.76 -14.44 29.64
N ILE A 220 -23.57 -14.88 29.23
CA ILE A 220 -22.43 -15.09 30.13
C ILE A 220 -21.24 -14.30 29.59
N LEU A 221 -20.80 -13.27 30.32
CA LEU A 221 -19.65 -12.44 29.97
C LEU A 221 -18.49 -12.76 30.91
N LEU A 222 -17.35 -13.16 30.34
CA LEU A 222 -16.10 -13.42 31.05
C LEU A 222 -15.16 -12.23 30.90
N LEU A 223 -14.66 -11.71 32.02
CA LEU A 223 -13.51 -10.79 32.08
C LEU A 223 -12.33 -11.50 32.73
N ILE A 224 -11.14 -11.38 32.15
CA ILE A 224 -9.87 -11.71 32.80
C ILE A 224 -9.20 -10.41 33.21
N VAL A 225 -9.00 -10.20 34.51
CA VAL A 225 -8.51 -8.94 35.09
C VAL A 225 -7.24 -9.18 35.90
N HIS A 226 -6.22 -8.37 35.67
CA HIS A 226 -4.99 -8.37 36.48
C HIS A 226 -4.98 -7.21 37.48
N LYS A 227 -4.67 -7.52 38.74
CA LYS A 227 -4.51 -6.51 39.79
C LYS A 227 -3.47 -6.95 40.83
N LEU A 228 -2.53 -6.06 41.15
CA LEU A 228 -1.55 -6.23 42.23
C LEU A 228 -0.78 -7.57 42.19
N GLY A 229 -0.40 -8.03 40.99
CA GLY A 229 0.32 -9.29 40.79
C GLY A 229 -0.57 -10.55 40.77
N SER A 230 -1.89 -10.41 40.76
CA SER A 230 -2.85 -11.51 40.70
C SER A 230 -3.87 -11.31 39.57
N THR A 231 -4.00 -12.33 38.73
CA THR A 231 -4.96 -12.44 37.63
C THR A 231 -6.18 -13.23 38.09
N ARG A 232 -7.37 -12.73 37.77
CA ARG A 232 -8.67 -13.28 38.19
C ARG A 232 -9.59 -13.43 36.99
N SER A 233 -10.37 -14.49 36.96
CA SER A 233 -11.56 -14.58 36.13
C SER A 233 -12.74 -13.97 36.87
N ILE A 234 -13.57 -13.21 36.15
CA ILE A 234 -14.79 -12.57 36.66
C ILE A 234 -15.89 -12.87 35.65
N VAL A 235 -16.92 -13.59 36.08
CA VAL A 235 -18.07 -14.00 35.25
C VAL A 235 -19.29 -13.18 35.65
N PHE A 236 -19.95 -12.58 34.67
CA PHE A 236 -21.24 -11.90 34.81
C PHE A 236 -22.30 -12.72 34.07
N GLU A 237 -23.37 -13.10 34.75
CA GLU A 237 -24.47 -13.91 34.19
C GLU A 237 -25.80 -13.15 34.22
N TRP A 238 -26.53 -13.17 33.11
CA TRP A 238 -27.88 -12.63 33.01
C TRP A 238 -28.86 -13.73 32.59
N ASP A 239 -29.91 -13.92 33.40
CA ASP A 239 -31.01 -14.86 33.19
C ASP A 239 -32.22 -14.16 32.54
N GLU A 240 -33.12 -14.93 31.93
CA GLU A 240 -34.38 -14.42 31.34
C GLU A 240 -35.22 -13.60 32.34
N ALA A 241 -35.12 -13.88 33.65
CA ALA A 241 -35.80 -13.13 34.71
C ALA A 241 -35.09 -11.82 35.14
N SER A 242 -33.78 -11.67 34.88
CA SER A 242 -33.02 -10.44 35.18
C SER A 242 -32.89 -9.49 33.98
N MET A 243 -33.06 -10.01 32.75
CA MET A 243 -33.12 -9.21 31.51
C MET A 243 -34.08 -8.00 31.54
N PRO A 244 -35.29 -8.04 32.15
CA PRO A 244 -36.21 -6.90 32.12
C PRO A 244 -35.75 -5.75 33.03
N ASN A 245 -35.14 -6.07 34.17
CA ASN A 245 -34.72 -5.06 35.16
C ASN A 245 -33.36 -4.44 34.84
N ARG A 246 -32.55 -5.07 33.96
CA ARG A 246 -31.25 -4.56 33.46
C ARG A 246 -30.30 -4.07 34.56
N MET A 247 -30.44 -4.61 35.76
CA MET A 247 -29.53 -4.37 36.88
C MET A 247 -28.24 -5.15 36.66
N GLY A 248 -27.10 -4.59 37.10
CA GLY A 248 -25.82 -5.29 37.08
C GLY A 248 -25.90 -6.58 37.91
N PRO A 249 -25.64 -7.77 37.32
CA PRO A 249 -25.69 -9.03 38.05
C PRO A 249 -24.53 -9.12 39.04
N THR A 250 -24.67 -9.96 40.06
CA THR A 250 -23.60 -10.23 41.02
C THR A 250 -22.48 -11.02 40.33
N PRO A 251 -21.25 -10.47 40.20
CA PRO A 251 -20.18 -11.16 39.51
C PRO A 251 -19.56 -12.27 40.36
N THR A 252 -19.28 -13.41 39.74
CA THR A 252 -18.51 -14.50 40.34
C THR A 252 -17.03 -14.30 40.02
N SER A 253 -16.18 -14.10 41.03
CA SER A 253 -14.73 -13.89 40.84
C SER A 253 -13.93 -15.06 41.40
N THR A 254 -13.00 -15.60 40.58
CA THR A 254 -12.05 -16.66 40.98
C THR A 254 -10.61 -16.22 40.69
N CYS A 255 -9.67 -16.56 41.57
CA CYS A 255 -8.24 -16.30 41.34
C CYS A 255 -7.63 -17.42 40.49
N LEU A 256 -6.91 -17.06 39.42
CA LEU A 256 -6.22 -18.05 38.61
C LEU A 256 -4.95 -18.57 39.34
N PRO A 257 -4.57 -19.84 39.16
CA PRO A 257 -3.30 -20.39 39.66
C PRO A 257 -2.07 -19.66 39.12
N GLN A 258 -0.91 -19.80 39.77
CA GLN A 258 0.32 -19.06 39.41
C GLN A 258 0.79 -19.32 37.97
N GLN A 259 0.62 -20.54 37.46
CA GLN A 259 1.00 -20.93 36.10
C GLN A 259 0.03 -20.43 35.00
N ASP A 260 -1.16 -19.96 35.39
CA ASP A 260 -2.21 -19.46 34.49
C ASP A 260 -2.38 -17.93 34.61
N GLN A 261 -1.37 -17.26 35.19
CA GLN A 261 -1.28 -15.80 35.30
C GLN A 261 -0.89 -15.18 33.96
N LEU A 262 -1.43 -13.99 33.66
CA LEU A 262 -1.13 -13.23 32.43
C LEU A 262 -1.22 -14.11 31.15
N PRO A 263 -2.40 -14.71 30.85
CA PRO A 263 -2.57 -15.53 29.65
C PRO A 263 -2.27 -14.76 28.36
N SER A 264 -1.79 -15.48 27.35
CA SER A 264 -1.61 -14.93 25.99
C SER A 264 -2.89 -15.04 25.17
N MET A 265 -3.79 -15.98 25.50
CA MET A 265 -5.03 -16.20 24.77
C MET A 265 -6.14 -16.77 25.67
N VAL A 266 -7.38 -16.38 25.35
CA VAL A 266 -8.62 -16.95 25.90
C VAL A 266 -9.53 -17.33 24.72
N ILE A 267 -10.07 -18.54 24.72
CA ILE A 267 -10.93 -19.08 23.66
C ILE A 267 -12.25 -19.53 24.30
N PRO A 268 -13.40 -18.88 24.01
CA PRO A 268 -14.70 -19.42 24.36
C PRO A 268 -15.00 -20.66 23.50
N LEU A 269 -15.19 -21.80 24.17
CA LEU A 269 -15.52 -23.07 23.53
C LEU A 269 -17.04 -23.19 23.37
N ALA A 270 -17.50 -23.86 22.31
CA ALA A 270 -18.91 -24.02 22.00
C ALA A 270 -19.62 -25.13 22.83
N LYS A 271 -18.97 -25.64 23.88
CA LYS A 271 -19.38 -26.79 24.70
C LYS A 271 -19.28 -26.46 26.19
N GLU A 272 -20.24 -26.94 26.99
CA GLU A 272 -20.30 -26.79 28.46
C GLU A 272 -20.12 -25.37 29.03
N SER A 273 -20.40 -24.33 28.23
CA SER A 273 -20.09 -22.92 28.57
C SER A 273 -18.64 -22.69 29.00
N SER A 274 -17.72 -23.52 28.49
CA SER A 274 -16.32 -23.55 28.89
C SER A 274 -15.45 -22.56 28.11
N PHE A 275 -14.25 -22.30 28.64
CA PHE A 275 -13.22 -21.54 27.95
C PHE A 275 -11.85 -22.17 28.12
N LEU A 276 -11.05 -22.14 27.06
CA LEU A 276 -9.65 -22.50 27.08
C LEU A 276 -8.81 -21.26 27.41
N LEU A 277 -7.84 -21.42 28.30
CA LEU A 277 -6.86 -20.41 28.69
C LEU A 277 -5.47 -20.95 28.34
N ILE A 278 -4.73 -20.15 27.57
CA ILE A 278 -3.38 -20.50 27.10
C ILE A 278 -2.40 -19.46 27.64
N THR A 279 -1.28 -19.94 28.18
CA THR A 279 -0.09 -19.16 28.50
C THR A 279 1.10 -19.64 27.65
N SER A 280 2.27 -19.04 27.80
CA SER A 280 3.49 -19.56 27.15
C SER A 280 3.88 -20.98 27.60
N ASN A 281 3.40 -21.42 28.77
CA ASN A 281 3.87 -22.63 29.44
C ASN A 281 2.74 -23.62 29.84
N SER A 282 1.46 -23.22 29.72
CA SER A 282 0.30 -24.03 30.14
C SER A 282 -0.87 -23.87 29.19
N MET A 283 -1.68 -24.93 29.08
CA MET A 283 -2.99 -24.92 28.44
C MET A 283 -4.00 -25.55 29.40
N ALA A 284 -5.08 -24.83 29.72
CA ALA A 284 -6.05 -25.26 30.72
C ALA A 284 -7.48 -24.82 30.35
N MET A 285 -8.44 -25.72 30.50
CA MET A 285 -9.86 -25.47 30.24
C MET A 285 -10.63 -25.29 31.55
N TYR A 286 -11.47 -24.27 31.58
CA TYR A 286 -12.24 -23.83 32.73
C TYR A 286 -13.73 -23.82 32.40
N THR A 287 -14.57 -24.17 33.37
CA THR A 287 -16.03 -24.00 33.33
C THR A 287 -16.48 -23.01 34.42
N PRO A 288 -17.57 -22.24 34.20
CA PRO A 288 -18.16 -21.40 35.23
C PRO A 288 -18.61 -22.17 36.48
N ASP A 289 -19.04 -23.43 36.30
CA ASP A 289 -19.55 -24.30 37.37
C ASP A 289 -18.44 -24.86 38.28
N SER A 290 -17.22 -25.06 37.78
CA SER A 290 -16.08 -25.60 38.55
C SER A 290 -14.77 -24.83 38.30
N PRO A 291 -14.71 -23.51 38.60
CA PRO A 291 -13.59 -22.65 38.24
C PRO A 291 -12.31 -22.89 39.08
N SER A 292 -12.41 -23.69 40.14
CA SER A 292 -11.30 -24.05 41.04
C SER A 292 -10.54 -25.32 40.63
N CYS A 293 -11.06 -26.10 39.68
CA CYS A 293 -10.47 -27.38 39.24
C CYS A 293 -10.45 -27.46 37.70
N PRO A 294 -9.58 -26.70 37.02
CA PRO A 294 -9.49 -26.72 35.56
C PRO A 294 -8.89 -28.02 35.04
N MET A 295 -9.39 -28.48 33.89
CA MET A 295 -8.74 -29.54 33.12
C MET A 295 -7.47 -29.01 32.47
N ARG A 296 -6.40 -29.82 32.41
CA ARG A 296 -5.08 -29.38 31.94
C ARG A 296 -4.55 -30.25 30.83
N TYR A 297 -3.94 -29.61 29.86
CA TYR A 297 -3.35 -30.22 28.68
C TYR A 297 -1.84 -29.87 28.61
N PRO A 298 -1.01 -30.72 27.99
CA PRO A 298 0.38 -30.38 27.73
C PRO A 298 0.47 -29.12 26.84
N PRO A 299 1.50 -28.27 27.00
CA PRO A 299 1.73 -27.16 26.09
C PRO A 299 2.08 -27.68 24.70
N ILE A 300 1.53 -27.04 23.66
CA ILE A 300 1.84 -27.36 22.27
C ILE A 300 3.17 -26.70 21.91
N ILE A 301 4.15 -27.52 21.52
CA ILE A 301 5.47 -27.10 21.07
C ILE A 301 5.61 -27.52 19.60
N PRO A 302 5.82 -26.58 18.65
CA PRO A 302 6.08 -26.92 17.25
C PRO A 302 7.34 -27.77 17.08
N ASP A 303 7.32 -28.70 16.12
CA ASP A 303 8.41 -29.66 15.81
C ASP A 303 9.67 -29.03 15.17
N ALA A 304 9.93 -27.75 15.41
CA ALA A 304 11.02 -27.00 14.80
C ALA A 304 12.33 -27.11 15.60
N GLU A 305 13.45 -27.31 14.90
CA GLU A 305 14.81 -27.24 15.48
C GLU A 305 15.20 -25.82 15.99
N SER A 306 14.35 -24.81 15.75
CA SER A 306 14.59 -23.42 16.13
C SER A 306 14.24 -23.13 17.60
N SER A 307 15.24 -22.73 18.37
CA SER A 307 15.19 -22.47 19.82
C SER A 307 14.31 -21.27 20.29
N GLU A 308 13.42 -20.75 19.45
CA GLU A 308 12.51 -19.64 19.73
C GLU A 308 11.06 -20.11 19.49
N ALA A 309 10.43 -20.67 20.52
CA ALA A 309 8.99 -20.92 20.50
C ALA A 309 8.27 -19.56 20.46
N GLY A 310 7.65 -19.24 19.31
CA GLY A 310 6.84 -18.03 19.16
C GLY A 310 5.58 -18.08 20.04
N LEU A 311 4.97 -16.91 20.25
CA LEU A 311 3.73 -16.84 21.03
C LEU A 311 2.53 -17.31 20.21
N TRP A 312 1.56 -17.96 20.86
CA TRP A 312 0.23 -18.19 20.30
C TRP A 312 -0.51 -16.85 20.22
N THR A 313 -0.69 -16.32 19.00
CA THR A 313 -1.23 -14.96 18.77
C THR A 313 -2.72 -14.99 18.46
N ARG A 314 -3.19 -15.98 17.68
CA ARG A 314 -4.58 -15.99 17.21
C ARG A 314 -5.20 -17.37 17.08
N TRP A 315 -6.52 -17.39 17.07
CA TRP A 315 -7.34 -18.59 16.86
C TRP A 315 -8.54 -18.26 15.96
N ALA A 316 -9.07 -19.29 15.30
CA ALA A 316 -10.27 -19.20 14.47
C ALA A 316 -11.07 -20.51 14.55
N ARG A 317 -12.35 -20.46 14.17
CA ARG A 317 -13.26 -21.62 14.17
C ARG A 317 -13.75 -21.87 12.74
N PRO A 318 -13.54 -23.06 12.17
CA PRO A 318 -13.88 -23.32 10.78
C PRO A 318 -15.39 -23.49 10.58
N SER A 319 -15.87 -23.19 9.38
CA SER A 319 -17.21 -23.62 8.95
C SER A 319 -17.26 -25.15 8.87
N ARG A 320 -18.26 -25.75 9.51
CA ARG A 320 -18.47 -27.20 9.55
C ARG A 320 -19.96 -27.50 9.47
N ASN A 321 -20.31 -28.68 8.95
CA ASN A 321 -21.70 -29.09 8.85
C ASN A 321 -22.33 -29.27 10.24
N ARG A 322 -23.66 -29.15 10.32
CA ARG A 322 -24.40 -29.22 11.59
C ARG A 322 -24.17 -30.53 12.36
N MET A 323 -23.99 -31.65 11.66
CA MET A 323 -23.77 -32.97 12.27
C MET A 323 -22.42 -33.05 12.99
N TYR A 324 -21.40 -32.40 12.45
CA TYR A 324 -20.08 -32.28 13.07
C TYR A 324 -20.14 -31.35 14.28
N SER A 325 -20.68 -30.13 14.14
CA SER A 325 -20.77 -29.15 15.24
C SER A 325 -21.61 -29.63 16.43
N GLN A 326 -22.55 -30.55 16.21
CA GLN A 326 -23.31 -31.22 17.28
C GLN A 326 -22.47 -32.15 18.15
N ARG A 327 -21.32 -32.63 17.67
CA ARG A 327 -20.41 -33.55 18.40
C ARG A 327 -19.14 -32.87 18.85
N TYR A 328 -18.57 -32.03 17.98
CA TYR A 328 -17.23 -31.48 18.13
C TYR A 328 -17.25 -29.95 18.02
N ASP A 329 -16.35 -29.30 18.77
CA ASP A 329 -15.93 -27.93 18.52
C ASP A 329 -14.50 -27.94 17.98
N GLY A 330 -14.31 -27.45 16.75
CA GLY A 330 -13.01 -27.41 16.10
C GLY A 330 -12.39 -26.02 16.21
N VAL A 331 -11.12 -25.94 16.61
CA VAL A 331 -10.39 -24.68 16.77
C VAL A 331 -9.05 -24.76 16.04
N PHE A 332 -8.83 -23.81 15.12
CA PHE A 332 -7.51 -23.54 14.56
C PHE A 332 -6.75 -22.62 15.50
N LEU A 333 -5.50 -22.98 15.82
CA LEU A 333 -4.58 -22.23 16.66
C LEU A 333 -3.39 -21.78 15.80
N CYS A 334 -3.05 -20.49 15.81
CA CYS A 334 -1.95 -19.94 15.04
C CYS A 334 -0.91 -19.24 15.93
N GLN A 335 0.35 -19.52 15.66
CA GLN A 335 1.51 -18.89 16.29
C GLN A 335 1.97 -17.66 15.48
N GLU A 336 2.63 -16.71 16.15
CA GLU A 336 3.26 -15.52 15.55
C GLU A 336 4.04 -15.79 14.25
N LYS A 337 4.78 -16.91 14.18
CA LYS A 337 5.59 -17.31 13.02
C LYS A 337 4.82 -18.14 11.97
N GLY A 338 3.49 -18.13 12.03
CA GLY A 338 2.61 -18.81 11.07
C GLY A 338 2.48 -20.32 11.26
N TRP A 339 2.91 -20.91 12.39
CA TRP A 339 2.66 -22.33 12.69
C TRP A 339 1.19 -22.56 13.07
N ILE A 340 0.58 -23.62 12.53
CA ILE A 340 -0.84 -23.92 12.71
C ILE A 340 -1.07 -25.30 13.30
N TYR A 341 -1.95 -25.35 14.30
CA TYR A 341 -2.50 -26.57 14.87
C TYR A 341 -4.03 -26.57 14.79
N TYR A 342 -4.62 -27.75 14.65
CA TYR A 342 -6.05 -27.99 14.76
C TYR A 342 -6.35 -28.79 16.03
N LEU A 343 -7.33 -28.32 16.80
CA LEU A 343 -7.80 -28.89 18.06
C LEU A 343 -9.28 -29.26 17.93
N GLU A 344 -9.64 -30.49 18.30
CA GLU A 344 -11.03 -30.94 18.34
C GLU A 344 -11.45 -31.21 19.79
N PHE A 345 -12.49 -30.50 20.26
CA PHE A 345 -13.07 -30.68 21.59
C PHE A 345 -14.39 -31.45 21.50
N GLY A 346 -14.55 -32.47 22.35
CA GLY A 346 -15.77 -33.27 22.45
C GLY A 346 -16.94 -32.55 23.13
N ASN A 347 -18.09 -33.23 23.23
CA ASN A 347 -19.28 -32.65 23.86
C ASN A 347 -19.11 -32.35 25.35
N ASP A 348 -18.29 -33.13 26.06
CA ASP A 348 -17.92 -32.90 27.46
C ASP A 348 -16.93 -31.72 27.64
N GLY A 349 -16.59 -31.03 26.55
CA GLY A 349 -15.62 -29.95 26.49
C GLY A 349 -14.16 -30.41 26.43
N GLU A 350 -13.88 -31.70 26.62
CA GLU A 350 -12.52 -32.26 26.64
C GLU A 350 -11.85 -32.23 25.26
N LEU A 351 -10.53 -31.97 25.22
CA LEU A 351 -9.72 -32.08 24.01
C LEU A 351 -9.57 -33.56 23.61
N GLU A 352 -10.17 -33.97 22.49
CA GLU A 352 -10.08 -35.33 21.96
C GLU A 352 -8.91 -35.52 20.99
N THR A 353 -8.64 -34.51 20.13
CA THR A 353 -7.56 -34.59 19.13
C THR A 353 -6.74 -33.31 19.03
N GLN A 354 -5.48 -33.46 18.62
CA GLN A 354 -4.55 -32.38 18.32
C GLN A 354 -3.75 -32.77 17.06
N THR A 355 -3.80 -31.94 16.02
CA THR A 355 -3.12 -32.17 14.74
C THR A 355 -2.24 -30.97 14.37
N SER A 356 -0.96 -31.21 14.03
CA SER A 356 -0.11 -30.19 13.42
C SER A 356 -0.41 -30.10 11.92
N LEU A 357 -0.61 -28.89 11.39
CA LEU A 357 -0.89 -28.65 9.97
C LEU A 357 0.32 -28.09 9.20
N GLY A 358 1.34 -27.58 9.90
CA GLY A 358 2.55 -27.00 9.29
C GLY A 358 2.65 -25.48 9.50
N GLN A 359 3.31 -24.80 8.57
CA GLN A 359 3.66 -23.37 8.67
C GLN A 359 3.21 -22.60 7.42
N LEU A 360 2.60 -21.41 7.60
CA LEU A 360 2.18 -20.51 6.52
C LEU A 360 3.35 -19.71 5.88
N HIS A 361 4.49 -19.61 6.56
CA HIS A 361 5.60 -18.72 6.19
C HIS A 361 5.23 -17.22 6.08
N CYS A 362 4.22 -16.77 6.83
CA CYS A 362 3.89 -15.37 7.09
C CYS A 362 3.91 -15.09 8.60
N ASP A 363 4.07 -13.81 8.99
CA ASP A 363 3.94 -13.41 10.38
C ASP A 363 2.45 -13.12 10.69
N VAL A 364 1.92 -13.63 11.81
CA VAL A 364 0.47 -13.61 12.11
C VAL A 364 0.17 -12.91 13.43
N ASP A 365 -0.63 -11.86 13.35
CA ASP A 365 -1.05 -11.02 14.47
C ASP A 365 -2.57 -11.17 14.71
N THR A 366 -3.34 -10.08 14.77
CA THR A 366 -4.79 -10.10 14.99
C THR A 366 -5.64 -10.49 13.78
N ALA A 367 -5.08 -10.47 12.57
CA ALA A 367 -5.77 -10.72 11.31
C ALA A 367 -5.62 -12.18 10.84
N PHE A 368 -6.39 -13.09 11.44
CA PHE A 368 -6.43 -14.51 11.05
C PHE A 368 -7.83 -15.08 11.20
N ASP A 369 -8.33 -15.76 10.16
CA ASP A 369 -9.63 -16.45 10.16
C ASP A 369 -9.67 -17.62 9.15
N ILE A 370 -10.77 -18.36 9.10
CA ILE A 370 -11.03 -19.47 8.16
C ILE A 370 -12.21 -19.13 7.24
N LEU A 371 -12.05 -19.35 5.93
CA LEU A 371 -13.06 -19.05 4.90
C LEU A 371 -13.76 -20.31 4.38
N ASP A 372 -15.08 -20.20 4.22
CA ASP A 372 -15.93 -21.20 3.57
C ASP A 372 -16.15 -20.83 2.11
N MET A 373 -15.20 -21.17 1.24
CA MET A 373 -15.31 -20.92 -0.20
C MET A 373 -16.36 -21.83 -0.87
N GLY A 374 -16.83 -22.89 -0.21
CA GLY A 374 -17.73 -23.90 -0.81
C GLY A 374 -17.01 -24.84 -1.79
N HIS A 375 -15.68 -24.96 -1.66
CA HIS A 375 -14.84 -25.83 -2.45
C HIS A 375 -14.77 -27.23 -1.82
N GLU A 376 -14.89 -28.29 -2.62
CA GLU A 376 -14.71 -29.67 -2.14
C GLU A 376 -13.22 -30.04 -2.17
N GLY A 377 -12.53 -30.01 -1.01
CA GLY A 377 -11.17 -30.55 -0.91
C GLY A 377 -10.27 -30.04 0.22
N GLY A 378 -10.56 -28.86 0.79
CA GLY A 378 -9.70 -28.26 1.82
C GLY A 378 -10.29 -27.02 2.48
N ASP A 379 -9.68 -26.61 3.59
CA ASP A 379 -10.01 -25.35 4.28
C ASP A 379 -9.22 -24.19 3.69
N PHE A 380 -9.84 -23.02 3.58
CA PHE A 380 -9.14 -21.80 3.21
C PHE A 380 -8.76 -21.03 4.47
N ILE A 381 -7.48 -20.87 4.71
CA ILE A 381 -6.92 -20.13 5.85
C ILE A 381 -6.54 -18.74 5.33
N ILE A 382 -6.97 -17.69 6.01
CA ILE A 382 -6.58 -16.33 5.67
C ILE A 382 -5.81 -15.71 6.83
N ALA A 383 -4.63 -15.16 6.55
CA ALA A 383 -3.70 -14.68 7.57
C ALA A 383 -2.98 -13.41 7.11
N ALA A 384 -2.85 -12.44 8.01
CA ALA A 384 -2.06 -11.24 7.85
C ALA A 384 -1.66 -10.68 9.24
N GLY A 385 -1.02 -9.52 9.27
CA GLY A 385 -0.73 -8.85 10.53
C GLY A 385 -0.07 -7.48 10.36
N SER A 386 0.52 -7.02 11.46
CA SER A 386 1.24 -5.75 11.55
C SER A 386 2.68 -5.80 11.02
N GLN A 387 3.20 -6.98 10.67
CA GLN A 387 4.55 -7.20 10.18
C GLN A 387 4.54 -8.21 9.03
N GLY A 388 5.29 -7.94 7.96
CA GLY A 388 5.46 -8.86 6.83
C GLY A 388 4.19 -9.16 6.03
N ASP A 389 4.38 -9.82 4.88
CA ASP A 389 3.28 -10.13 3.95
C ASP A 389 2.29 -11.15 4.54
N GLY A 390 1.00 -10.92 4.34
CA GLY A 390 -0.07 -11.89 4.60
C GLY A 390 -0.48 -12.67 3.35
N GLY A 391 -1.47 -13.55 3.43
CA GLY A 391 -2.03 -14.24 2.27
C GLY A 391 -3.29 -15.05 2.53
N LEU A 392 -3.85 -15.55 1.44
CA LEU A 392 -4.84 -16.62 1.39
C LEU A 392 -4.11 -17.94 1.13
N PHE A 393 -4.41 -18.94 1.93
CA PHE A 393 -3.79 -20.27 1.89
C PHE A 393 -4.86 -21.35 1.78
N VAL A 394 -4.56 -22.43 1.07
CA VAL A 394 -5.40 -23.63 1.00
C VAL A 394 -4.73 -24.74 1.80
N GLN A 395 -5.47 -25.32 2.74
CA GLN A 395 -5.09 -26.49 3.52
C GLN A 395 -5.83 -27.72 2.98
N GLU A 396 -5.14 -28.53 2.19
CA GLU A 396 -5.67 -29.81 1.70
C GLU A 396 -5.44 -30.93 2.73
N ALA A 397 -6.18 -32.02 2.61
CA ALA A 397 -6.08 -33.13 3.54
C ALA A 397 -4.70 -33.83 3.44
N ARG A 398 -3.90 -33.76 4.52
CA ARG A 398 -2.57 -34.37 4.68
C ARG A 398 -1.43 -33.71 3.88
N ASP A 399 -1.65 -32.51 3.35
CA ASP A 399 -0.58 -31.69 2.77
C ASP A 399 -0.31 -30.43 3.62
N HIS A 400 0.68 -29.63 3.26
CA HIS A 400 1.02 -28.37 3.92
C HIS A 400 0.17 -27.21 3.34
N PRO A 401 -0.04 -26.11 4.10
CA PRO A 401 -0.74 -24.94 3.60
C PRO A 401 -0.04 -24.33 2.36
N ARG A 402 -0.74 -24.28 1.22
CA ARG A 402 -0.24 -23.63 0.00
C ARG A 402 -0.78 -22.21 -0.15
N CYS A 403 0.09 -21.22 -0.33
CA CYS A 403 -0.32 -19.82 -0.58
C CYS A 403 -0.90 -19.68 -2.00
N VAL A 404 -2.14 -19.20 -2.11
CA VAL A 404 -2.87 -19.03 -3.39
C VAL A 404 -2.95 -17.56 -3.80
N GLN A 405 -2.98 -16.63 -2.84
CA GLN A 405 -2.96 -15.19 -3.08
C GLN A 405 -2.14 -14.50 -1.98
N ARG A 406 -1.28 -13.56 -2.35
CA ARG A 406 -0.41 -12.83 -1.40
C ARG A 406 -0.95 -11.43 -1.15
N PHE A 407 -0.87 -10.95 0.09
CA PHE A 407 -1.18 -9.58 0.48
C PHE A 407 0.13 -8.91 0.91
N PHE A 408 0.66 -8.02 0.06
CA PHE A 408 1.92 -7.35 0.35
C PHE A 408 1.80 -6.38 1.51
N ASN A 409 2.73 -6.47 2.45
CA ASN A 409 2.80 -5.58 3.59
C ASN A 409 4.27 -5.27 3.92
N TRP A 410 4.70 -4.08 3.53
CA TRP A 410 6.05 -3.57 3.73
C TRP A 410 6.30 -3.03 5.15
N ALA A 411 5.33 -3.12 6.06
CA ALA A 411 5.49 -2.78 7.46
C ALA A 411 6.15 -3.91 8.28
N PRO A 412 6.85 -3.60 9.39
CA PRO A 412 7.15 -2.26 9.85
C PRO A 412 8.38 -1.68 9.13
N VAL A 413 8.41 -0.36 8.99
CA VAL A 413 9.49 0.37 8.32
C VAL A 413 10.48 0.95 9.34
N PRO A 414 11.73 0.44 9.43
CA PRO A 414 12.76 0.95 10.35
C PRO A 414 13.64 2.07 9.78
N ASP A 415 13.66 2.24 8.46
CA ASP A 415 14.34 3.33 7.75
C ASP A 415 13.80 3.48 6.33
N ALA A 416 14.02 4.64 5.71
CA ALA A 416 13.61 4.94 4.34
C ALA A 416 14.58 5.91 3.66
N VAL A 417 14.62 5.90 2.32
CA VAL A 417 15.36 6.87 1.51
C VAL A 417 14.53 7.28 0.29
N VAL A 418 14.71 8.52 -0.14
CA VAL A 418 14.16 9.04 -1.39
C VAL A 418 15.35 9.14 -2.35
N ILE A 419 15.27 8.47 -3.50
CA ILE A 419 16.21 8.68 -4.60
C ILE A 419 15.59 9.75 -5.50
N PRO A 420 16.20 10.94 -5.61
CA PRO A 420 15.73 11.94 -6.55
C PRO A 420 15.91 11.45 -7.99
N SER A 421 14.92 11.74 -8.84
CA SER A 421 15.15 11.67 -10.28
C SER A 421 16.23 12.69 -10.67
N ASN A 422 17.08 12.29 -11.62
CA ASN A 422 18.41 12.86 -11.76
C ASN A 422 18.50 13.61 -13.10
N PRO A 423 18.40 14.96 -13.12
CA PRO A 423 18.23 15.77 -14.34
C PRO A 423 19.50 15.88 -15.21
N SER A 424 20.39 14.90 -15.13
CA SER A 424 21.75 14.87 -15.67
C SER A 424 21.99 13.68 -16.61
N ALA A 425 20.93 13.12 -17.22
CA ALA A 425 20.98 11.97 -18.12
C ALA A 425 20.50 12.30 -19.56
N VAL A 426 21.06 13.36 -20.16
CA VAL A 426 21.00 13.71 -21.60
C VAL A 426 19.62 14.11 -22.17
N PHE A 427 18.51 13.58 -21.66
CA PHE A 427 17.15 13.99 -22.02
C PHE A 427 16.57 14.89 -20.92
N LYS A 428 16.57 16.20 -21.14
CA LYS A 428 16.16 17.18 -20.11
C LYS A 428 14.65 17.35 -19.92
N ASP A 429 13.84 16.90 -20.87
CA ASP A 429 12.41 17.15 -20.91
C ASP A 429 11.60 15.84 -20.93
N ASN A 430 11.81 14.96 -19.95
CA ASN A 430 10.90 13.84 -19.72
C ASN A 430 10.03 14.13 -18.48
N PRO A 431 8.75 14.53 -18.63
CA PRO A 431 7.92 15.00 -17.52
C PRO A 431 7.69 13.94 -16.42
N TYR A 432 7.91 12.66 -16.75
CA TYR A 432 7.67 11.49 -15.89
C TYR A 432 8.78 11.16 -14.87
N GLU A 433 9.81 12.01 -14.70
CA GLU A 433 10.86 11.81 -13.68
C GLU A 433 10.35 12.08 -12.24
N CYS A 434 9.80 11.07 -11.56
CA CYS A 434 9.24 11.16 -10.20
C CYS A 434 10.27 10.83 -9.09
N ASP A 435 10.01 11.25 -7.85
CA ASP A 435 10.85 10.92 -6.68
C ASP A 435 10.65 9.45 -6.28
N ARG A 436 11.72 8.63 -6.36
CA ARG A 436 11.62 7.19 -6.10
C ARG A 436 11.73 6.89 -4.60
N LEU A 437 10.68 6.34 -4.02
CA LEU A 437 10.58 6.07 -2.59
C LEU A 437 11.02 4.63 -2.26
N PHE A 438 12.03 4.46 -1.42
CA PHE A 438 12.50 3.15 -0.95
C PHE A 438 12.38 3.03 0.57
N VAL A 439 11.78 1.94 1.05
CA VAL A 439 11.63 1.62 2.47
C VAL A 439 12.31 0.30 2.81
N CYS A 440 12.83 0.19 4.03
CA CYS A 440 13.15 -1.11 4.61
C CYS A 440 11.87 -1.78 5.12
N SER A 441 11.78 -3.10 5.00
CA SER A 441 10.70 -3.93 5.52
C SER A 441 11.28 -5.08 6.33
N THR A 442 10.75 -5.35 7.52
CA THR A 442 11.22 -6.43 8.41
C THR A 442 10.13 -7.46 8.68
N SER A 443 10.53 -8.70 8.96
CA SER A 443 9.62 -9.81 9.29
C SER A 443 10.08 -10.50 10.58
N ALA A 444 9.15 -11.01 11.38
CA ALA A 444 9.47 -11.81 12.57
C ALA A 444 10.12 -13.16 12.21
N SER A 445 9.76 -13.72 11.04
CA SER A 445 10.43 -14.87 10.41
C SER A 445 11.89 -14.60 9.98
N GLY A 446 12.29 -13.33 9.87
CA GLY A 446 13.62 -12.92 9.40
C GLY A 446 13.71 -12.56 7.91
N ASN A 447 12.64 -12.79 7.15
CA ASN A 447 12.53 -12.51 5.71
C ASN A 447 12.34 -11.01 5.41
N GLY A 448 13.38 -10.21 5.71
CA GLY A 448 13.41 -8.77 5.43
C GLY A 448 13.56 -8.43 3.95
N ALA A 449 13.22 -7.19 3.58
CA ALA A 449 13.32 -6.71 2.21
C ALA A 449 13.55 -5.20 2.12
N ILE A 450 13.99 -4.73 0.96
CA ILE A 450 13.86 -3.33 0.55
C ILE A 450 12.66 -3.27 -0.40
N THR A 451 11.74 -2.34 -0.16
CA THR A 451 10.55 -2.17 -1.00
C THR A 451 10.59 -0.78 -1.64
N GLU A 452 10.56 -0.71 -2.97
CA GLU A 452 10.27 0.54 -3.67
C GLU A 452 8.74 0.72 -3.74
N LEU A 453 8.25 1.90 -3.35
CA LEU A 453 6.84 2.23 -3.38
C LEU A 453 6.55 3.08 -4.62
N ARG A 454 5.75 2.54 -5.53
CA ARG A 454 5.33 3.16 -6.80
C ARG A 454 3.84 3.44 -6.76
N TYR A 455 3.34 4.45 -7.46
CA TYR A 455 1.91 4.66 -7.64
C TYR A 455 1.47 4.36 -9.09
N GLY A 456 0.41 3.56 -9.27
CA GLY A 456 -0.05 3.14 -10.59
C GLY A 456 -1.07 2.00 -10.54
N ILE A 457 -1.41 1.44 -11.70
CA ILE A 457 -2.30 0.29 -11.81
C ILE A 457 -1.50 -0.99 -11.50
N GLU A 458 -2.01 -1.85 -10.60
CA GLU A 458 -1.39 -3.15 -10.36
C GLU A 458 -1.69 -4.10 -11.52
N ALA A 459 -0.63 -4.71 -12.06
CA ALA A 459 -0.71 -5.82 -12.99
C ALA A 459 -0.45 -7.13 -12.23
N GLN A 460 -1.52 -7.86 -11.90
CA GLN A 460 -1.43 -9.13 -11.21
C GLN A 460 -0.99 -10.21 -12.19
N ILE A 461 0.28 -10.64 -12.11
CA ILE A 461 0.86 -11.66 -12.99
C ILE A 461 0.32 -13.04 -12.59
N GLY A 462 -0.51 -13.66 -13.42
CA GLY A 462 -1.01 -15.01 -13.22
C GLY A 462 -0.06 -16.09 -13.74
N ILE A 463 0.48 -15.90 -14.94
CA ILE A 463 1.38 -16.86 -15.60
C ILE A 463 2.62 -16.14 -16.14
N SER A 464 3.79 -16.76 -15.95
CA SER A 464 5.05 -16.34 -16.54
C SER A 464 5.69 -17.51 -17.26
N ALA A 465 6.08 -17.32 -18.52
CA ALA A 465 6.77 -18.30 -19.35
C ALA A 465 8.02 -17.69 -19.99
N ALA A 466 9.16 -18.38 -19.88
CA ALA A 466 10.39 -17.99 -20.56
C ALA A 466 10.37 -18.52 -22.00
N LEU A 467 10.36 -17.63 -22.98
CA LEU A 467 10.37 -17.98 -24.40
C LEU A 467 11.82 -18.04 -24.89
N GLY A 468 12.49 -19.16 -24.60
CA GLY A 468 13.94 -19.31 -24.75
C GLY A 468 14.52 -19.16 -26.16
N GLU A 469 13.66 -19.21 -27.20
CA GLU A 469 14.06 -19.08 -28.59
C GLU A 469 13.99 -17.63 -29.12
N LEU A 470 13.17 -16.77 -28.49
CA LEU A 470 12.98 -15.38 -28.92
C LEU A 470 13.82 -14.41 -28.08
N SER A 471 14.77 -13.74 -28.73
CA SER A 471 15.73 -12.87 -28.03
C SER A 471 15.18 -11.48 -27.69
N SER A 472 14.26 -10.96 -28.52
CA SER A 472 13.71 -9.60 -28.38
C SER A 472 12.33 -9.50 -29.04
N ILE A 473 11.30 -10.02 -28.38
CA ILE A 473 9.90 -9.88 -28.83
C ILE A 473 9.58 -8.40 -29.06
N ARG A 474 9.08 -8.06 -30.25
CA ARG A 474 8.57 -6.73 -30.60
C ARG A 474 7.07 -6.63 -30.39
N ASP A 475 6.36 -7.61 -30.93
CA ASP A 475 4.90 -7.60 -31.05
C ASP A 475 4.33 -8.98 -30.68
N MET A 476 3.09 -9.00 -30.19
CA MET A 476 2.34 -10.23 -29.95
C MET A 476 0.84 -10.00 -30.19
N TRP A 477 0.16 -11.03 -30.70
CA TRP A 477 -1.28 -11.03 -30.94
C TRP A 477 -1.94 -12.19 -30.20
N ALA A 478 -3.18 -11.99 -29.76
CA ALA A 478 -3.99 -12.98 -29.07
C ALA A 478 -5.33 -13.15 -29.79
N VAL A 479 -5.71 -14.39 -30.06
CA VAL A 479 -6.88 -14.74 -30.88
C VAL A 479 -7.67 -15.85 -30.20
N SER A 480 -9.02 -15.73 -30.19
CA SER A 480 -9.90 -16.73 -29.56
C SER A 480 -11.04 -17.13 -30.50
N PHE A 481 -11.39 -18.41 -30.50
CA PHE A 481 -12.53 -18.92 -31.24
C PHE A 481 -13.77 -18.93 -30.34
N GLY A 482 -14.92 -18.52 -30.88
CA GLY A 482 -16.18 -18.31 -30.16
C GLY A 482 -16.84 -19.54 -29.50
N SER A 483 -16.09 -20.63 -29.27
CA SER A 483 -16.53 -21.83 -28.56
C SER A 483 -15.39 -22.46 -27.73
N LYS A 484 -15.22 -21.93 -26.51
CA LYS A 484 -14.66 -22.52 -25.26
C LYS A 484 -13.28 -23.22 -25.20
N ASP A 485 -12.70 -23.75 -26.28
CA ASP A 485 -11.65 -24.78 -26.11
C ASP A 485 -10.20 -24.35 -26.44
N SER A 486 -9.93 -23.17 -27.02
CA SER A 486 -8.54 -22.65 -27.12
C SER A 486 -8.40 -21.16 -27.45
N ILE A 487 -7.32 -20.57 -26.93
CA ILE A 487 -6.74 -19.26 -27.27
C ILE A 487 -5.39 -19.51 -27.96
N TYR A 488 -5.10 -18.75 -29.01
CA TYR A 488 -3.84 -18.80 -29.75
C TYR A 488 -3.10 -17.48 -29.56
N LEU A 489 -1.83 -17.56 -29.22
CA LEU A 489 -0.95 -16.40 -29.00
C LEU A 489 0.21 -16.51 -29.99
N LEU A 490 0.51 -15.44 -30.74
CA LEU A 490 1.65 -15.39 -31.65
C LEU A 490 2.59 -14.29 -31.19
N ALA A 491 3.85 -14.62 -30.85
CA ALA A 491 4.88 -13.65 -30.52
C ALA A 491 5.89 -13.51 -31.67
N SER A 492 6.26 -12.29 -32.06
CA SER A 492 7.27 -12.04 -33.11
C SER A 492 8.48 -11.31 -32.55
N ASP A 493 9.67 -11.76 -32.96
CA ASP A 493 10.90 -10.98 -32.87
C ASP A 493 11.31 -10.46 -34.28
N PRO A 494 12.43 -9.73 -34.45
CA PRO A 494 12.83 -9.19 -35.74
C PRO A 494 13.25 -10.23 -36.80
N LEU A 495 13.37 -11.51 -36.43
CA LEU A 495 13.90 -12.58 -37.27
C LEU A 495 12.92 -13.76 -37.41
N SER A 496 11.92 -13.87 -36.54
CA SER A 496 11.08 -15.06 -36.37
C SER A 496 9.73 -14.76 -35.72
N SER A 497 8.82 -15.75 -35.72
CA SER A 497 7.61 -15.73 -34.91
C SER A 497 7.31 -17.12 -34.35
N LEU A 498 6.76 -17.19 -33.14
CA LEU A 498 6.41 -18.41 -32.43
C LEU A 498 4.91 -18.45 -32.11
N LEU A 499 4.24 -19.52 -32.52
CA LEU A 499 2.81 -19.73 -32.26
C LEU A 499 2.60 -20.65 -31.04
N LEU A 500 1.81 -20.15 -30.10
CA LEU A 500 1.49 -20.79 -28.83
C LEU A 500 -0.02 -21.03 -28.73
N ARG A 501 -0.42 -22.07 -28.00
CA ARG A 501 -1.81 -22.43 -27.72
C ARG A 501 -2.01 -22.65 -26.23
N THR A 502 -3.14 -22.18 -25.71
CA THR A 502 -3.57 -22.34 -24.32
C THR A 502 -5.10 -22.47 -24.23
N THR A 503 -5.65 -22.88 -23.09
CA THR A 503 -7.11 -22.93 -22.84
C THR A 503 -7.59 -21.62 -22.19
N PRO A 504 -8.87 -21.23 -22.28
CA PRO A 504 -9.36 -20.01 -21.63
C PRO A 504 -9.25 -20.01 -20.10
N ASP A 505 -9.21 -21.18 -19.47
CA ASP A 505 -8.95 -21.35 -18.03
C ASP A 505 -7.46 -21.62 -17.70
N MET A 506 -6.60 -21.64 -18.73
CA MET A 506 -5.15 -21.83 -18.69
C MET A 506 -4.65 -23.07 -17.93
N ARG A 507 -5.52 -24.05 -17.61
CA ARG A 507 -5.18 -25.23 -16.79
C ARG A 507 -4.09 -26.10 -17.38
N ASP A 508 -4.11 -26.25 -18.71
CA ASP A 508 -3.15 -27.08 -19.44
C ASP A 508 -1.84 -26.32 -19.73
N GLY A 509 -1.70 -25.09 -19.25
CA GLY A 509 -0.55 -24.23 -19.47
C GLY A 509 -0.50 -23.62 -20.87
N ILE A 510 0.67 -23.04 -21.20
CA ILE A 510 0.97 -22.49 -22.52
C ILE A 510 1.84 -23.50 -23.25
N THR A 511 1.36 -24.00 -24.39
CA THR A 511 2.05 -25.00 -25.23
C THR A 511 2.50 -24.36 -26.53
N ALA A 512 3.77 -24.55 -26.92
CA ALA A 512 4.20 -24.23 -28.28
C ALA A 512 3.62 -25.29 -29.23
N LEU A 513 3.24 -24.87 -30.44
CA LEU A 513 2.87 -25.79 -31.52
C LEU A 513 4.13 -26.13 -32.32
N GLU A 514 4.47 -27.42 -32.43
CA GLU A 514 5.68 -27.89 -33.10
C GLU A 514 5.68 -27.58 -34.62
N ASP A 515 6.88 -27.46 -35.21
CA ASP A 515 7.17 -26.92 -36.56
C ASP A 515 6.52 -27.67 -37.76
N ASP A 516 5.83 -28.79 -37.54
CA ASP A 516 5.17 -29.60 -38.59
C ASP A 516 3.99 -28.87 -39.29
N THR A 517 3.70 -27.62 -38.95
CA THR A 517 2.65 -26.79 -39.56
C THR A 517 3.07 -26.05 -40.83
N GLY A 518 4.36 -26.03 -41.19
CA GLY A 518 4.86 -25.40 -42.43
C GLY A 518 4.78 -23.87 -42.47
N LEU A 519 4.65 -23.23 -41.30
CA LEU A 519 4.62 -21.77 -41.16
C LEU A 519 6.05 -21.22 -41.13
N ASP A 520 6.39 -20.36 -42.09
CA ASP A 520 7.76 -19.85 -42.24
C ASP A 520 8.19 -18.93 -41.07
N ILE A 521 9.49 -18.99 -40.78
CA ILE A 521 10.19 -18.29 -39.69
C ILE A 521 10.46 -16.85 -40.12
N GLN A 522 9.39 -16.09 -40.37
CA GLN A 522 9.43 -14.69 -40.76
C GLN A 522 8.80 -13.79 -39.69
N GLN A 523 9.23 -12.52 -39.63
CA GLN A 523 8.59 -11.52 -38.77
C GLN A 523 7.11 -11.36 -39.17
N THR A 524 6.23 -11.34 -38.17
CA THR A 524 4.81 -11.02 -38.36
C THR A 524 4.58 -9.53 -38.14
N LEU A 525 3.69 -8.94 -38.92
CA LEU A 525 3.31 -7.51 -38.85
C LEU A 525 1.86 -7.32 -38.35
N ALA A 526 0.97 -8.27 -38.62
CA ALA A 526 -0.40 -8.27 -38.10
C ALA A 526 -0.97 -9.69 -38.03
N MET A 527 -1.85 -9.95 -37.06
CA MET A 527 -2.64 -11.18 -36.97
C MET A 527 -4.01 -10.94 -36.33
N ASP A 528 -5.06 -11.55 -36.87
CA ASP A 528 -6.41 -11.63 -36.28
C ASP A 528 -7.21 -12.84 -36.82
N CYS A 529 -8.41 -13.12 -36.29
CA CYS A 529 -9.32 -14.16 -36.78
C CYS A 529 -10.60 -13.64 -37.44
N THR A 530 -10.95 -14.26 -38.57
CA THR A 530 -12.28 -14.12 -39.19
C THR A 530 -13.39 -14.80 -38.36
N PRO A 531 -14.66 -14.37 -38.45
CA PRO A 531 -15.81 -15.05 -37.85
C PRO A 531 -15.97 -16.52 -38.29
N SER A 532 -15.43 -16.90 -39.46
CA SER A 532 -15.39 -18.28 -39.97
C SER A 532 -14.30 -19.15 -39.32
N GLY A 533 -13.51 -18.62 -38.39
CA GLY A 533 -12.49 -19.38 -37.66
C GLY A 533 -11.14 -19.52 -38.39
N VAL A 534 -10.88 -18.70 -39.41
CA VAL A 534 -9.58 -18.63 -40.08
C VAL A 534 -8.73 -17.55 -39.42
N ILE A 535 -7.53 -17.93 -38.94
CA ILE A 535 -6.49 -16.98 -38.52
C ILE A 535 -5.78 -16.45 -39.75
N VAL A 536 -5.61 -15.13 -39.84
CA VAL A 536 -4.88 -14.47 -40.91
C VAL A 536 -3.63 -13.83 -40.32
N ARG A 537 -2.46 -14.11 -40.90
CA ARG A 537 -1.14 -13.61 -40.48
C ARG A 537 -0.49 -12.89 -41.66
N VAL A 538 -0.12 -11.62 -41.48
CA VAL A 538 0.60 -10.83 -42.48
C VAL A 538 2.08 -10.76 -42.11
N THR A 539 2.97 -11.14 -43.03
CA THR A 539 4.43 -10.99 -42.92
C THR A 539 4.92 -9.91 -43.89
N GLU A 540 6.22 -9.63 -43.91
CA GLU A 540 6.82 -8.68 -44.87
C GLU A 540 6.57 -9.07 -46.34
N LYS A 541 6.40 -10.36 -46.64
CA LYS A 541 6.40 -10.93 -47.99
C LYS A 541 5.15 -11.74 -48.36
N ALA A 542 4.28 -12.06 -47.42
CA ALA A 542 3.11 -12.88 -47.69
C ALA A 542 1.96 -12.67 -46.70
N VAL A 543 0.76 -13.07 -47.11
CA VAL A 543 -0.40 -13.23 -46.23
C VAL A 543 -0.71 -14.71 -46.10
N HIS A 544 -0.65 -15.23 -44.88
CA HIS A 544 -0.90 -16.63 -44.55
C HIS A 544 -2.29 -16.80 -43.93
N PHE A 545 -2.97 -17.88 -44.31
CA PHE A 545 -4.25 -18.31 -43.78
C PHE A 545 -4.08 -19.64 -43.07
N PHE A 546 -4.49 -19.68 -41.81
CA PHE A 546 -4.37 -20.85 -40.94
C PHE A 546 -5.74 -21.24 -40.37
N VAL A 547 -6.13 -22.50 -40.55
CA VAL A 547 -7.41 -23.06 -40.11
C VAL A 547 -7.13 -24.13 -39.04
N PRO A 548 -7.25 -23.83 -37.73
CA PRO A 548 -6.82 -24.73 -36.67
C PRO A 548 -7.62 -26.05 -36.61
N THR A 549 -8.82 -26.09 -37.19
CA THR A 549 -9.67 -27.29 -37.26
C THR A 549 -9.33 -28.21 -38.42
N ASP A 550 -8.68 -27.71 -39.48
CA ASP A 550 -8.31 -28.48 -40.67
C ASP A 550 -7.09 -27.85 -41.37
N PHE A 551 -5.90 -28.36 -41.01
CA PHE A 551 -4.62 -27.93 -41.58
C PHE A 551 -4.53 -28.09 -43.11
N THR A 552 -5.40 -28.88 -43.75
CA THR A 552 -5.39 -29.04 -45.22
C THR A 552 -5.93 -27.82 -45.97
N LEU A 553 -6.62 -26.91 -45.27
CA LEU A 553 -7.13 -25.65 -45.81
C LEU A 553 -6.14 -24.47 -45.63
N ASN A 554 -4.98 -24.72 -44.99
CA ASN A 554 -3.92 -23.72 -44.83
C ASN A 554 -3.39 -23.27 -46.20
N SER A 555 -3.18 -21.97 -46.35
CA SER A 555 -2.76 -21.37 -47.62
C SER A 555 -1.94 -20.09 -47.42
N CYS A 556 -1.24 -19.67 -48.48
CA CYS A 556 -0.34 -18.53 -48.48
C CYS A 556 -0.52 -17.75 -49.79
N VAL A 557 -0.60 -16.42 -49.69
CA VAL A 557 -0.55 -15.50 -50.82
C VAL A 557 0.76 -14.74 -50.73
N GLU A 558 1.75 -15.16 -51.51
CA GLU A 558 3.05 -14.50 -51.60
C GLU A 558 2.96 -13.22 -52.44
N HIS A 559 3.71 -12.19 -52.03
CA HIS A 559 3.90 -10.96 -52.80
C HIS A 559 5.09 -11.08 -53.77
N ASP A 560 5.10 -10.25 -54.81
CA ASP A 560 6.24 -10.13 -55.72
C ASP A 560 7.52 -9.81 -54.94
N SER A 561 8.67 -10.37 -55.36
CA SER A 561 9.97 -10.24 -54.67
C SER A 561 10.56 -8.82 -54.60
N LEU A 562 9.86 -7.82 -55.16
CA LEU A 562 10.19 -6.38 -55.13
C LEU A 562 9.14 -5.56 -54.36
N VAL A 563 8.20 -6.22 -53.70
CA VAL A 563 7.13 -5.64 -52.87
C VAL A 563 7.39 -6.05 -51.43
N PHE A 564 7.42 -5.07 -50.53
CA PHE A 564 7.62 -5.29 -49.09
C PHE A 564 6.48 -4.63 -48.32
N VAL A 565 5.81 -5.36 -47.43
CA VAL A 565 4.78 -4.80 -46.55
C VAL A 565 5.46 -3.95 -45.49
N THR A 566 5.10 -2.67 -45.38
CA THR A 566 5.70 -1.71 -44.42
C THR A 566 4.96 -1.63 -43.11
N ALA A 567 3.63 -1.71 -43.16
CA ALA A 567 2.74 -1.74 -41.99
C ALA A 567 1.42 -2.37 -42.41
N ALA A 568 0.82 -3.19 -41.55
CA ALA A 568 -0.43 -3.90 -41.81
C ALA A 568 -1.34 -3.94 -40.58
N ILE A 569 -2.64 -4.13 -40.81
CA ILE A 569 -3.64 -4.43 -39.80
C ILE A 569 -4.68 -5.39 -40.41
N VAL A 570 -5.17 -6.32 -39.60
CA VAL A 570 -6.28 -7.22 -39.96
C VAL A 570 -7.44 -6.86 -39.06
N ASP A 571 -8.61 -6.57 -39.65
CA ASP A 571 -9.89 -6.49 -38.93
C ASP A 571 -10.64 -7.80 -39.18
N GLY A 572 -10.38 -8.77 -38.30
CA GLY A 572 -10.95 -10.10 -38.34
C GLY A 572 -12.48 -10.08 -38.43
N PRO A 573 -13.21 -9.37 -37.54
CA PRO A 573 -14.66 -9.26 -37.56
C PRO A 573 -15.28 -8.82 -38.90
N SER A 574 -14.64 -7.92 -39.65
CA SER A 574 -15.09 -7.56 -41.01
C SER A 574 -14.47 -8.39 -42.12
N SER A 575 -13.51 -9.25 -41.78
CA SER A 575 -12.73 -10.05 -42.73
C SER A 575 -11.96 -9.18 -43.74
N THR A 576 -11.38 -8.07 -43.25
CA THR A 576 -10.61 -7.11 -44.05
C THR A 576 -9.13 -7.12 -43.67
N VAL A 577 -8.24 -7.13 -44.66
CA VAL A 577 -6.79 -6.88 -44.48
C VAL A 577 -6.45 -5.52 -45.08
N ILE A 578 -5.85 -4.65 -44.28
CA ILE A 578 -5.39 -3.34 -44.74
C ILE A 578 -3.87 -3.31 -44.57
N MET A 579 -3.16 -3.05 -45.67
CA MET A 579 -1.70 -3.08 -45.65
C MET A 579 -1.10 -1.99 -46.53
N THR A 580 0.06 -1.50 -46.11
CA THR A 580 0.88 -0.57 -46.87
C THR A 580 2.07 -1.33 -47.44
N THR A 581 2.41 -1.05 -48.70
CA THR A 581 3.51 -1.73 -49.40
C THR A 581 4.46 -0.71 -49.99
N ARG A 582 5.75 -1.04 -49.94
CA ARG A 582 6.84 -0.32 -50.59
C ARG A 582 7.23 -1.05 -51.86
N THR A 583 7.36 -0.30 -52.95
CA THR A 583 7.80 -0.81 -54.25
C THR A 583 8.80 0.17 -54.88
N ASN A 584 9.52 -0.27 -55.92
CA ASN A 584 10.36 0.61 -56.73
C ASN A 584 9.59 1.77 -57.42
N LYS A 585 8.24 1.77 -57.40
CA LYS A 585 7.38 2.81 -57.98
C LYS A 585 6.80 3.79 -56.95
N GLY A 586 7.07 3.58 -55.66
CA GLY A 586 6.48 4.33 -54.55
C GLY A 586 5.74 3.43 -53.55
N ASN A 587 5.06 4.09 -52.61
CA ASN A 587 4.30 3.45 -51.54
C ASN A 587 2.82 3.37 -51.91
N PHE A 588 2.15 2.28 -51.52
CA PHE A 588 0.75 2.02 -51.84
C PHE A 588 -0.02 1.47 -50.64
N LEU A 589 -1.23 1.98 -50.42
CA LEU A 589 -2.22 1.45 -49.49
C LEU A 589 -3.15 0.47 -50.22
N HIS A 590 -3.31 -0.73 -49.65
CA HIS A 590 -4.19 -1.79 -50.13
C HIS A 590 -5.27 -2.08 -49.10
N VAL A 591 -6.50 -2.33 -49.56
CA VAL A 591 -7.64 -2.78 -48.75
C VAL A 591 -8.20 -4.02 -49.43
N LEU A 592 -8.10 -5.16 -48.75
CA LEU A 592 -8.35 -6.49 -49.30
C LEU A 592 -9.43 -7.20 -48.50
N SER A 593 -10.37 -7.86 -49.18
CA SER A 593 -11.37 -8.74 -48.56
C SER A 593 -10.80 -10.15 -48.42
N ILE A 594 -11.06 -10.80 -47.29
CA ILE A 594 -10.78 -12.22 -47.07
C ILE A 594 -12.01 -13.01 -47.52
N VAL A 595 -11.90 -13.71 -48.65
CA VAL A 595 -12.97 -14.55 -49.18
C VAL A 595 -12.77 -15.98 -48.69
N THR A 596 -13.60 -16.40 -47.73
CA THR A 596 -13.70 -17.79 -47.27
C THR A 596 -14.89 -18.50 -47.94
N SER A 597 -14.69 -19.68 -48.50
CA SER A 597 -15.75 -20.52 -49.08
C SER A 597 -15.65 -21.95 -48.56
N GLU A 598 -16.80 -22.60 -48.31
CA GLU A 598 -16.84 -23.93 -47.68
C GLU A 598 -16.01 -24.96 -48.47
N GLY A 599 -14.97 -25.51 -47.83
CA GLY A 599 -14.13 -26.57 -48.40
C GLY A 599 -13.05 -26.10 -49.38
N CYS A 600 -12.76 -24.80 -49.48
CA CYS A 600 -11.66 -24.27 -50.30
C CYS A 600 -10.70 -23.41 -49.47
N ALA A 601 -9.43 -23.35 -49.88
CA ALA A 601 -8.44 -22.44 -49.32
C ALA A 601 -8.92 -20.98 -49.39
N SER A 602 -8.63 -20.22 -48.34
CA SER A 602 -8.98 -18.79 -48.25
C SER A 602 -8.19 -17.98 -49.27
N SER A 603 -8.79 -16.92 -49.81
CA SER A 603 -8.15 -16.06 -50.82
C SER A 603 -8.41 -14.59 -50.55
N LEU A 604 -7.51 -13.74 -51.03
CA LEU A 604 -7.67 -12.29 -51.00
C LEU A 604 -8.36 -11.82 -52.28
N SER A 605 -9.32 -10.91 -52.14
CA SER A 605 -9.86 -10.14 -53.26
C SER A 605 -9.61 -8.65 -53.03
N ASP A 606 -9.13 -7.94 -54.07
CA ASP A 606 -8.99 -6.50 -54.02
C ASP A 606 -10.38 -5.86 -53.93
N HIS A 607 -10.67 -5.09 -52.87
CA HIS A 607 -11.89 -4.28 -52.83
C HIS A 607 -11.80 -3.13 -53.86
N VAL A 608 -10.63 -2.48 -53.94
CA VAL A 608 -10.33 -1.30 -54.76
C VAL A 608 -8.85 -1.36 -55.19
N PRO A 609 -8.48 -0.85 -56.39
CA PRO A 609 -7.07 -0.72 -56.78
C PRO A 609 -6.23 0.09 -55.78
N PRO A 610 -4.93 -0.24 -55.62
CA PRO A 610 -4.08 0.35 -54.60
C PRO A 610 -3.97 1.88 -54.67
N CYS A 611 -4.17 2.55 -53.54
CA CYS A 611 -4.08 4.00 -53.43
C CYS A 611 -2.60 4.44 -53.26
N PRO A 612 -2.05 5.30 -54.14
CA PRO A 612 -0.66 5.75 -54.02
C PRO A 612 -0.48 6.72 -52.85
N LEU A 613 0.51 6.47 -52.00
CA LEU A 613 0.86 7.30 -50.86
C LEU A 613 2.03 8.24 -51.19
N GLN A 614 1.89 9.53 -50.82
CA GLN A 614 2.94 10.55 -51.05
C GLN A 614 4.10 10.46 -50.04
N LYS A 615 3.86 9.88 -48.87
CA LYS A 615 4.82 9.74 -47.77
C LYS A 615 5.04 8.25 -47.42
N GLU A 616 6.04 7.98 -46.61
CA GLU A 616 6.33 6.64 -46.09
C GLU A 616 5.57 6.41 -44.77
N PRO A 617 4.63 5.45 -44.72
CA PRO A 617 3.96 5.08 -43.48
C PRO A 617 4.86 4.20 -42.62
N ILE A 618 4.88 4.47 -41.32
CA ILE A 618 5.59 3.70 -40.30
C ILE A 618 4.62 2.81 -39.53
N CYS A 619 3.46 3.36 -39.17
CA CYS A 619 2.43 2.66 -38.41
C CYS A 619 1.04 2.92 -39.02
N ILE A 620 0.11 2.01 -38.73
CA ILE A 620 -1.26 2.03 -39.20
C ILE A 620 -2.21 1.75 -38.02
N SER A 621 -3.33 2.46 -37.98
CA SER A 621 -4.46 2.15 -37.10
C SER A 621 -5.73 2.18 -37.94
N TYR A 622 -6.62 1.21 -37.72
CA TYR A 622 -7.90 1.13 -38.39
C TYR A 622 -9.01 0.92 -37.38
N GLN A 623 -10.15 1.57 -37.58
CA GLN A 623 -11.31 1.42 -36.73
C GLN A 623 -12.60 1.34 -37.55
N ASN A 624 -13.26 0.18 -37.48
CA ASN A 624 -14.55 -0.08 -38.11
C ASN A 624 -15.73 0.50 -37.30
N TRP A 625 -16.62 1.22 -37.98
CA TRP A 625 -17.82 1.87 -37.43
C TRP A 625 -19.10 1.48 -38.20
N GLY A 626 -19.16 0.24 -38.69
CA GLY A 626 -20.32 -0.32 -39.37
C GLY A 626 -20.32 0.00 -40.86
N GLY A 627 -20.98 1.11 -41.25
CA GLY A 627 -21.04 1.51 -42.66
C GLY A 627 -19.76 2.19 -43.18
N VAL A 628 -18.96 2.74 -42.27
CA VAL A 628 -17.71 3.46 -42.56
C VAL A 628 -16.58 2.89 -41.70
N GLY A 629 -15.38 2.77 -42.25
CA GLY A 629 -14.14 2.52 -41.53
C GLY A 629 -13.19 3.72 -41.64
N LEU A 630 -12.39 3.98 -40.61
CA LEU A 630 -11.38 5.04 -40.62
C LEU A 630 -9.97 4.42 -40.55
N ILE A 631 -9.08 4.79 -41.47
CA ILE A 631 -7.64 4.47 -41.43
C ILE A 631 -6.86 5.72 -41.04
N PHE A 632 -5.90 5.55 -40.13
CA PHE A 632 -4.89 6.53 -39.80
C PHE A 632 -3.49 5.94 -40.08
N LEU A 633 -2.64 6.67 -40.80
CA LEU A 633 -1.24 6.31 -41.05
C LEU A 633 -0.31 7.35 -40.41
N GLY A 634 0.67 6.88 -39.64
CA GLY A 634 1.72 7.71 -39.07
C GLY A 634 2.96 7.71 -39.96
N THR A 635 3.61 8.86 -40.13
CA THR A 635 4.75 9.04 -41.04
C THR A 635 6.03 9.46 -40.30
N SER A 636 7.17 9.36 -40.98
CA SER A 636 8.48 9.74 -40.45
C SER A 636 8.60 11.22 -40.08
N ASP A 637 7.82 12.09 -40.73
CA ASP A 637 7.85 13.55 -40.63
C ASP A 637 6.63 14.12 -39.87
N GLY A 638 6.14 13.40 -38.85
CA GLY A 638 5.13 13.92 -37.92
C GLY A 638 3.76 14.17 -38.52
N THR A 639 3.44 13.61 -39.69
CA THR A 639 2.14 13.78 -40.36
C THR A 639 1.24 12.58 -40.14
N VAL A 640 0.01 12.82 -39.69
CA VAL A 640 -1.08 11.84 -39.69
C VAL A 640 -1.83 11.94 -41.02
N LEU A 641 -1.77 10.88 -41.83
CA LEU A 641 -2.62 10.74 -43.01
C LEU A 641 -3.92 10.04 -42.58
N SER A 642 -5.08 10.56 -42.98
CA SER A 642 -6.38 9.98 -42.60
C SER A 642 -7.22 9.64 -43.83
N PHE A 643 -7.88 8.48 -43.79
CA PHE A 643 -8.71 7.97 -44.89
C PHE A 643 -10.03 7.40 -44.35
N GLU A 644 -11.11 7.68 -45.08
CA GLU A 644 -12.43 7.10 -44.90
C GLU A 644 -12.60 5.94 -45.91
N ILE A 645 -13.05 4.78 -45.44
CA ILE A 645 -13.46 3.65 -46.28
C ILE A 645 -14.98 3.49 -46.16
N TYR A 646 -15.69 3.40 -47.27
CA TYR A 646 -17.09 2.96 -47.27
C TYR A 646 -17.16 1.43 -47.34
N ASN A 647 -17.53 0.78 -46.25
CA ASN A 647 -17.42 -0.69 -46.11
C ASN A 647 -18.30 -1.46 -47.12
N GLU A 648 -19.37 -0.85 -47.63
CA GLU A 648 -20.25 -1.46 -48.64
C GLU A 648 -19.70 -1.38 -50.08
N THR A 649 -18.90 -0.35 -50.40
CA THR A 649 -18.40 -0.10 -51.77
C THR A 649 -16.89 -0.31 -51.91
N GLY A 650 -16.16 -0.36 -50.79
CA GLY A 650 -14.70 -0.37 -50.72
C GLY A 650 -14.06 1.00 -51.02
N GLU A 651 -14.83 2.02 -51.41
CA GLU A 651 -14.28 3.30 -51.87
C GLU A 651 -13.49 4.00 -50.74
N ILE A 652 -12.24 4.36 -51.07
CA ILE A 652 -11.30 5.05 -50.17
C ILE A 652 -11.30 6.54 -50.50
N ARG A 653 -11.49 7.38 -49.48
CA ARG A 653 -11.41 8.83 -49.57
C ARG A 653 -10.34 9.36 -48.60
N GLN A 654 -9.34 10.06 -49.12
CA GLN A 654 -8.35 10.76 -48.28
C GLN A 654 -8.95 12.05 -47.70
N HIS A 655 -8.65 12.30 -46.43
CA HIS A 655 -8.87 13.55 -45.71
C HIS A 655 -7.57 14.40 -45.65
N ASP A 656 -7.66 15.64 -45.18
CA ASP A 656 -6.51 16.53 -45.11
C ASP A 656 -5.41 16.00 -44.16
N ASP A 657 -4.17 16.00 -44.65
CA ASP A 657 -2.97 15.60 -43.90
C ASP A 657 -2.77 16.50 -42.67
N THR A 658 -2.68 15.92 -41.48
CA THR A 658 -2.51 16.66 -40.22
C THR A 658 -1.05 16.61 -39.75
N LEU A 659 -0.34 17.74 -39.82
CA LEU A 659 1.03 17.88 -39.33
C LEU A 659 1.05 18.19 -37.83
N ILE A 660 1.90 17.50 -37.07
CA ILE A 660 2.12 17.73 -35.64
C ILE A 660 3.29 18.71 -35.47
N GLU A 661 2.99 19.99 -35.22
CA GLU A 661 4.01 20.99 -34.87
C GLU A 661 4.15 21.14 -33.34
N ILE A 662 5.32 20.79 -32.78
CA ILE A 662 5.57 20.91 -31.33
C ILE A 662 6.08 22.33 -31.01
N ILE A 663 5.14 23.24 -30.75
CA ILE A 663 5.43 24.64 -30.40
C ILE A 663 6.04 24.73 -28.98
N ASN A 664 7.36 24.48 -28.83
CA ASN A 664 8.28 25.15 -27.87
C ASN A 664 9.72 24.59 -27.77
N ASN A 665 10.11 23.47 -28.40
CA ASN A 665 11.39 22.80 -28.10
C ASN A 665 12.50 22.88 -29.17
N SER A 666 13.73 22.61 -28.73
CA SER A 666 14.98 22.68 -29.52
C SER A 666 15.07 21.68 -30.67
N GLU A 667 15.91 21.99 -31.68
CA GLU A 667 16.06 21.34 -33.00
C GLU A 667 16.35 19.80 -33.04
N ASP A 668 16.39 19.10 -31.90
CA ASP A 668 16.80 17.69 -31.77
C ASP A 668 15.65 16.70 -31.44
N VAL A 669 14.39 17.14 -31.26
CA VAL A 669 13.28 16.24 -30.90
C VAL A 669 12.69 15.55 -32.14
N SER A 670 12.66 14.22 -32.14
CA SER A 670 12.06 13.44 -33.24
C SER A 670 10.52 13.52 -33.22
N GLU A 671 9.96 14.11 -34.28
CA GLU A 671 8.51 14.19 -34.56
C GLU A 671 7.96 12.92 -35.24
N THR A 672 8.80 11.90 -35.48
CA THR A 672 8.39 10.65 -36.10
C THR A 672 7.27 9.96 -35.30
N ILE A 673 6.16 9.62 -35.96
CA ILE A 673 5.04 8.89 -35.34
C ILE A 673 5.40 7.40 -35.34
N GLU A 674 5.52 6.80 -34.16
CA GLU A 674 5.86 5.39 -33.97
C GLU A 674 4.59 4.54 -33.79
N SER A 675 3.56 5.06 -33.13
CA SER A 675 2.31 4.34 -32.86
C SER A 675 1.05 5.20 -32.97
N LEU A 676 -0.07 4.54 -33.29
CA LEU A 676 -1.40 5.14 -33.40
C LEU A 676 -2.42 4.23 -32.71
N ALA A 677 -3.28 4.81 -31.87
CA ALA A 677 -4.37 4.08 -31.23
C ALA A 677 -5.66 4.93 -31.20
N VAL A 678 -6.79 4.33 -31.54
CA VAL A 678 -8.11 4.96 -31.40
C VAL A 678 -8.79 4.40 -30.15
N ILE A 679 -9.18 5.28 -29.23
CA ILE A 679 -9.90 4.90 -28.00
C ILE A 679 -11.30 5.51 -28.05
N LYS A 680 -12.33 4.69 -27.81
CA LYS A 680 -13.73 5.11 -27.71
C LYS A 680 -14.13 5.17 -26.24
N THR A 681 -14.67 6.29 -25.78
CA THR A 681 -15.24 6.47 -24.44
C THR A 681 -16.71 6.85 -24.53
N LEU A 682 -17.56 6.25 -23.68
CA LEU A 682 -18.94 6.71 -23.51
C LEU A 682 -19.00 7.75 -22.38
N SER A 683 -19.62 8.89 -22.68
CA SER A 683 -19.95 9.93 -21.71
C SER A 683 -21.29 10.54 -22.10
N ASP A 684 -22.23 10.68 -21.16
CA ASP A 684 -23.58 11.26 -21.38
C ASP A 684 -24.31 10.75 -22.65
N ASP A 685 -24.39 9.43 -22.82
CA ASP A 685 -25.00 8.76 -24.01
C ASP A 685 -24.36 9.13 -25.37
N ARG A 686 -23.13 9.66 -25.37
CA ARG A 686 -22.35 9.95 -26.58
C ARG A 686 -21.04 9.18 -26.58
N ILE A 687 -20.62 8.73 -27.76
CA ILE A 687 -19.22 8.31 -27.97
C ILE A 687 -18.39 9.56 -28.21
N HIS A 688 -17.37 9.74 -27.37
CA HIS A 688 -16.19 10.51 -27.72
C HIS A 688 -15.13 9.52 -28.19
N ALA A 689 -14.58 9.73 -29.37
CA ALA A 689 -13.48 8.93 -29.88
C ALA A 689 -12.23 9.80 -29.93
N PHE A 690 -11.09 9.27 -29.49
CA PHE A 690 -9.81 9.98 -29.46
C PHE A 690 -8.76 9.18 -30.22
N LEU A 691 -8.07 9.82 -31.17
CA LEU A 691 -6.86 9.28 -31.79
C LEU A 691 -5.66 9.74 -30.94
N PHE A 692 -4.89 8.79 -30.44
CA PHE A 692 -3.63 9.03 -29.75
C PHE A 692 -2.46 8.70 -30.68
N CYS A 693 -1.58 9.68 -30.90
CA CYS A 693 -0.37 9.54 -31.69
C CYS A 693 0.85 9.50 -30.77
N GLY A 694 1.52 8.35 -30.71
CA GLY A 694 2.76 8.16 -29.97
C GLY A 694 3.96 8.53 -30.84
N LEU A 695 4.68 9.58 -30.46
CA LEU A 695 5.90 10.00 -31.13
C LEU A 695 7.12 9.24 -30.61
N ARG A 696 8.14 9.05 -31.46
CA ARG A 696 9.41 8.42 -31.11
C ARG A 696 10.16 9.12 -29.98
N SER A 697 9.86 10.40 -29.74
CA SER A 697 10.33 11.19 -28.59
C SER A 697 9.69 10.80 -27.25
N GLY A 698 8.68 9.93 -27.22
CA GLY A 698 7.91 9.55 -26.02
C GLY A 698 6.73 10.47 -25.73
N ILE A 699 6.46 11.47 -26.58
CA ILE A 699 5.33 12.39 -26.47
C ILE A 699 4.07 11.73 -27.03
N LEU A 700 2.95 11.84 -26.31
CA LEU A 700 1.63 11.36 -26.74
C LEU A 700 0.74 12.56 -27.12
N VAL A 701 0.28 12.60 -28.37
CA VAL A 701 -0.57 13.69 -28.89
C VAL A 701 -2.01 13.19 -29.09
N PRO A 702 -3.00 13.71 -28.34
CA PRO A 702 -4.41 13.35 -28.50
C PRO A 702 -5.14 14.25 -29.51
N PHE A 703 -5.99 13.64 -30.33
CA PHE A 703 -6.94 14.32 -31.22
C PHE A 703 -8.36 13.83 -30.95
N GLU A 704 -9.34 14.73 -30.83
CA GLU A 704 -10.76 14.35 -30.73
C GLU A 704 -11.33 14.07 -32.14
N ILE A 705 -11.93 12.89 -32.31
CA ILE A 705 -12.64 12.45 -33.51
C ILE A 705 -14.13 12.77 -33.31
N ASN A 706 -14.60 13.89 -33.87
CA ASN A 706 -15.94 14.41 -33.64
C ASN A 706 -17.01 13.70 -34.50
N THR A 707 -17.76 12.78 -33.88
CA THR A 707 -18.63 11.88 -34.64
C THR A 707 -19.84 11.38 -33.87
N ASN A 708 -21.02 11.49 -34.47
CA ASN A 708 -22.27 11.05 -33.87
C ASN A 708 -22.62 9.60 -34.29
N ILE A 709 -22.52 8.62 -33.37
CA ILE A 709 -23.34 7.37 -33.20
C ILE A 709 -22.58 6.29 -32.36
N LEU A 710 -23.33 5.41 -31.66
CA LEU A 710 -22.89 4.36 -30.72
C LEU A 710 -22.58 3.00 -31.43
N ASN A 711 -21.99 1.93 -30.86
CA ASN A 711 -21.78 1.57 -29.44
C ASN A 711 -20.42 0.85 -29.14
N VAL A 712 -20.40 -0.31 -28.45
CA VAL A 712 -19.31 -0.76 -27.53
C VAL A 712 -18.86 -2.22 -27.72
N HIS A 713 -17.56 -2.48 -27.57
CA HIS A 713 -16.95 -3.61 -26.84
C HIS A 713 -15.50 -3.24 -26.47
N GLY A 714 -14.92 -3.90 -25.45
CA GLY A 714 -13.56 -3.64 -24.97
C GLY A 714 -12.85 -4.92 -24.56
N ASP A 715 -11.58 -5.04 -24.96
CA ASP A 715 -10.79 -6.26 -24.90
C ASP A 715 -9.64 -6.17 -23.86
N PRO A 716 -9.14 -7.31 -23.35
CA PRO A 716 -8.06 -7.34 -22.37
C PRO A 716 -6.68 -6.99 -22.97
N ILE A 717 -5.83 -6.37 -22.15
CA ILE A 717 -4.48 -5.91 -22.54
C ILE A 717 -3.42 -6.90 -22.01
N PHE A 718 -2.47 -7.29 -22.87
CA PHE A 718 -1.30 -8.09 -22.52
C PHE A 718 -0.03 -7.23 -22.46
N GLY A 719 0.91 -7.54 -21.56
CA GLY A 719 2.12 -6.74 -21.33
C GLY A 719 3.43 -7.53 -21.43
N PHE A 720 4.50 -6.87 -21.90
CA PHE A 720 5.80 -7.50 -22.16
C PHE A 720 6.90 -7.08 -21.20
N LYS A 721 7.85 -7.99 -20.97
CA LYS A 721 9.17 -7.71 -20.40
C LYS A 721 10.20 -8.54 -21.16
N TYR A 722 11.37 -7.96 -21.45
CA TYR A 722 12.44 -8.59 -22.24
C TYR A 722 12.65 -10.09 -21.93
N GLY A 723 12.35 -10.96 -22.91
CA GLY A 723 12.56 -12.41 -22.85
C GLY A 723 11.55 -13.22 -22.04
N GLN A 724 10.45 -12.64 -21.54
CA GLN A 724 9.43 -13.35 -20.77
C GLN A 724 8.01 -12.95 -21.19
N LEU A 725 7.16 -13.96 -21.44
CA LEU A 725 5.72 -13.79 -21.62
C LEU A 725 5.05 -13.71 -20.26
N LEU A 726 4.31 -12.63 -20.00
CA LEU A 726 3.53 -12.41 -18.79
C LEU A 726 2.06 -12.29 -19.15
N VAL A 727 1.21 -13.13 -18.55
CA VAL A 727 -0.24 -12.97 -18.61
C VAL A 727 -0.69 -12.34 -17.29
N CYS A 728 -1.26 -11.14 -17.37
CA CYS A 728 -1.69 -10.37 -16.21
C CYS A 728 -3.15 -9.91 -16.32
N SER A 729 -3.81 -9.78 -15.18
CA SER A 729 -4.99 -8.93 -15.04
C SER A 729 -4.57 -7.54 -14.55
N LEU A 730 -5.24 -6.51 -15.05
CA LEU A 730 -5.08 -5.13 -14.58
C LEU A 730 -6.21 -4.81 -13.59
N GLU A 731 -5.87 -4.14 -12.49
CA GLU A 731 -6.88 -3.56 -11.62
C GLU A 731 -7.48 -2.28 -12.23
N GLN A 732 -8.70 -1.92 -11.79
CA GLN A 732 -9.42 -0.76 -12.33
C GLN A 732 -8.95 0.57 -11.73
N GLU A 733 -8.39 0.56 -10.51
CA GLU A 733 -7.97 1.75 -9.79
C GLU A 733 -6.45 1.85 -9.65
N ALA A 734 -5.92 3.08 -9.72
CA ALA A 734 -4.52 3.34 -9.42
C ALA A 734 -4.28 3.33 -7.90
N LYS A 735 -3.31 2.51 -7.47
CA LYS A 735 -2.94 2.33 -6.06
C LYS A 735 -1.42 2.23 -5.89
N VAL A 736 -0.97 1.91 -4.69
CA VAL A 736 0.45 1.71 -4.42
C VAL A 736 0.85 0.28 -4.82
N VAL A 737 1.82 0.16 -5.72
CA VAL A 737 2.34 -1.10 -6.24
C VAL A 737 3.76 -1.31 -5.70
N PRO A 738 3.94 -2.11 -4.63
CA PRO A 738 5.26 -2.33 -4.02
C PRO A 738 6.15 -3.22 -4.88
N ARG A 739 7.38 -2.78 -5.17
CA ARG A 739 8.42 -3.63 -5.76
C ARG A 739 9.42 -4.06 -4.67
N ARG A 740 9.35 -5.34 -4.29
CA ARG A 740 10.18 -5.95 -3.24
C ARG A 740 11.54 -6.44 -3.79
N ILE A 741 12.60 -6.26 -3.01
CA ILE A 741 13.94 -6.83 -3.19
C ILE A 741 14.32 -7.52 -1.88
N ASP A 742 14.37 -8.85 -1.87
CA ASP A 742 14.63 -9.61 -0.64
C ASP A 742 16.05 -9.48 -0.10
N ILE A 743 16.17 -9.48 1.22
CA ILE A 743 17.41 -9.37 1.97
C ILE A 743 17.55 -10.61 2.89
N PRO A 744 18.74 -11.22 3.06
CA PRO A 744 18.95 -12.42 3.89
C PRO A 744 18.67 -12.28 5.41
N GLY A 745 18.11 -11.16 5.84
CA GLY A 745 17.83 -10.85 7.24
C GLY A 745 17.14 -9.49 7.35
N ASN A 746 16.80 -9.08 8.57
CA ASN A 746 16.01 -7.88 8.79
C ASN A 746 16.85 -6.59 8.57
N PRO A 747 16.50 -5.73 7.58
CA PRO A 747 17.18 -4.46 7.36
C PRO A 747 16.91 -3.45 8.49
N ASN A 748 17.87 -2.56 8.76
CA ASN A 748 17.84 -1.64 9.91
C ASN A 748 18.19 -0.18 9.56
N LYS A 749 19.06 0.06 8.56
CA LYS A 749 19.44 1.39 8.07
C LYS A 749 19.59 1.38 6.56
N LEU A 750 19.17 2.47 5.93
CA LEU A 750 19.16 2.65 4.48
C LEU A 750 19.67 4.05 4.11
N THR A 751 20.60 4.12 3.16
CA THR A 751 21.02 5.36 2.51
C THR A 751 21.32 5.11 1.05
N TYR A 752 21.22 6.13 0.20
CA TYR A 752 21.64 6.07 -1.20
C TYR A 752 22.99 6.76 -1.36
N SER A 753 23.88 6.20 -2.16
CA SER A 753 25.12 6.87 -2.56
C SER A 753 25.03 7.34 -4.00
N ASN A 754 25.08 8.66 -4.19
CA ASN A 754 25.14 9.28 -5.52
C ASN A 754 26.42 8.90 -6.28
N HIS A 755 27.52 8.64 -5.57
CA HIS A 755 28.80 8.26 -6.17
C HIS A 755 28.77 6.81 -6.70
N LEU A 756 28.27 5.88 -5.88
CA LEU A 756 28.14 4.48 -6.29
C LEU A 756 26.91 4.21 -7.17
N ARG A 757 25.91 5.10 -7.20
CA ARG A 757 24.57 4.85 -7.76
C ARG A 757 23.96 3.56 -7.21
N SER A 758 24.04 3.37 -5.90
CA SER A 758 23.57 2.16 -5.21
C SER A 758 23.00 2.50 -3.83
N LEU A 759 22.04 1.69 -3.39
CA LEU A 759 21.55 1.68 -2.02
C LEU A 759 22.58 0.98 -1.13
N ILE A 760 22.91 1.60 0.00
CA ILE A 760 23.74 1.03 1.06
C ILE A 760 22.80 0.62 2.18
N VAL A 761 22.72 -0.68 2.43
CA VAL A 761 21.73 -1.28 3.34
C VAL A 761 22.47 -2.02 4.44
N SER A 762 22.10 -1.79 5.69
CA SER A 762 22.47 -2.71 6.77
C SER A 762 21.32 -3.59 7.19
N TYR A 763 21.62 -4.86 7.44
CA TYR A 763 20.67 -5.86 7.88
C TYR A 763 21.27 -6.72 8.99
N SER A 764 20.41 -7.39 9.77
CA SER A 764 20.81 -8.27 10.86
C SER A 764 20.27 -9.67 10.66
N VAL A 765 21.16 -10.65 10.67
CA VAL A 765 20.85 -12.08 10.58
C VAL A 765 20.91 -12.67 11.99
N ALA A 766 19.94 -13.50 12.36
CA ALA A 766 19.98 -14.27 13.61
C ALA A 766 20.85 -15.51 13.43
N GLN A 767 21.67 -15.82 14.43
CA GLN A 767 22.54 -16.99 14.47
C GLN A 767 22.30 -17.75 15.77
N THR A 768 21.97 -19.04 15.63
CA THR A 768 21.85 -19.99 16.74
C THR A 768 23.20 -20.16 17.43
N GLY A 769 23.20 -20.24 18.76
CA GLY A 769 24.42 -20.42 19.54
C GLY A 769 25.12 -21.75 19.23
N ASN A 770 26.41 -21.84 19.58
CA ASN A 770 27.20 -23.09 19.48
C ASN A 770 26.46 -24.26 20.15
N GLN A 771 26.73 -25.51 19.73
CA GLN A 771 26.09 -26.73 20.25
C GLN A 771 26.07 -26.88 21.79
N ALA A 772 26.97 -26.21 22.52
CA ALA A 772 27.00 -26.18 23.98
C ALA A 772 25.93 -25.26 24.62
N ARG A 773 25.33 -24.34 23.86
CA ARG A 773 24.28 -23.39 24.25
C ARG A 773 23.36 -23.04 23.06
N PRO A 774 22.53 -23.98 22.58
CA PRO A 774 21.61 -23.73 21.45
C PRO A 774 20.58 -22.61 21.72
N LEU A 775 20.32 -22.29 22.99
CA LEU A 775 19.43 -21.21 23.44
C LEU A 775 20.04 -19.80 23.38
N ASP A 776 21.37 -19.65 23.27
CA ASP A 776 22.01 -18.33 23.17
C ASP A 776 21.91 -17.81 21.73
N LEU A 777 20.78 -17.19 21.38
CA LEU A 777 20.57 -16.50 20.10
C LEU A 777 21.39 -15.21 20.05
N SER A 778 22.21 -15.07 19.01
CA SER A 778 22.96 -13.85 18.72
C SER A 778 22.59 -13.29 17.35
N ARG A 779 22.87 -12.00 17.12
CA ARG A 779 22.62 -11.35 15.82
C ARG A 779 23.92 -10.77 15.28
N ILE A 780 24.17 -10.94 13.98
CA ILE A 780 25.30 -10.32 13.27
C ILE A 780 24.73 -9.27 12.32
N ALA A 781 25.27 -8.06 12.39
CA ALA A 781 24.96 -6.99 11.44
C ALA A 781 25.87 -7.06 10.21
N TRP A 782 25.32 -6.83 9.03
CA TRP A 782 25.99 -6.82 7.73
C TRP A 782 25.70 -5.51 7.00
N VAL A 783 26.55 -5.15 6.03
CA VAL A 783 26.31 -4.06 5.06
C VAL A 783 26.44 -4.60 3.65
N GLU A 784 25.45 -4.30 2.82
CA GLU A 784 25.38 -4.71 1.41
C GLU A 784 25.06 -3.51 0.50
N PHE A 785 25.43 -3.66 -0.78
CA PHE A 785 25.18 -2.65 -1.81
C PHE A 785 24.18 -3.20 -2.82
N VAL A 786 23.01 -2.58 -2.89
CA VAL A 786 21.91 -3.01 -3.76
C VAL A 786 21.75 -2.02 -4.89
N ASP A 787 21.70 -2.53 -6.12
CA ASP A 787 21.40 -1.71 -7.28
C ASP A 787 19.88 -1.43 -7.30
N PRO A 788 19.44 -0.15 -7.26
CA PRO A 788 18.03 0.19 -7.17
C PRO A 788 17.21 -0.27 -8.38
N ASP A 789 17.82 -0.61 -9.51
CA ASP A 789 17.08 -0.98 -10.73
C ASP A 789 16.93 -2.49 -10.90
N THR A 790 17.64 -3.29 -10.09
CA THR A 790 17.52 -4.75 -10.09
C THR A 790 16.29 -5.26 -9.31
N GLN A 791 15.84 -6.47 -9.63
CA GLN A 791 14.82 -7.22 -8.88
C GLN A 791 15.38 -8.54 -8.30
N SER A 792 16.69 -8.79 -8.45
CA SER A 792 17.34 -9.98 -7.91
C SER A 792 17.41 -9.92 -6.39
N PRO A 793 17.06 -11.00 -5.66
CA PRO A 793 17.24 -11.06 -4.21
C PRO A 793 18.73 -10.96 -3.87
N VAL A 794 19.05 -10.33 -2.74
CA VAL A 794 20.42 -10.27 -2.24
C VAL A 794 20.84 -11.66 -1.77
N VAL A 795 21.93 -12.17 -2.35
CA VAL A 795 22.52 -13.46 -1.97
C VAL A 795 23.18 -13.33 -0.60
N SER A 796 22.99 -14.32 0.28
CA SER A 796 23.65 -14.35 1.59
C SER A 796 25.17 -14.47 1.45
N ASN A 797 25.92 -13.68 2.23
CA ASN A 797 27.37 -13.69 2.23
C ASN A 797 27.92 -14.97 2.91
N ASP A 798 28.33 -15.97 2.12
CA ASP A 798 29.11 -17.10 2.61
C ASP A 798 30.61 -16.75 2.66
N MET A 799 31.18 -16.73 3.86
CA MET A 799 32.60 -16.46 4.10
C MET A 799 33.52 -17.50 3.43
N ASN A 800 33.04 -18.73 3.18
CA ASN A 800 33.79 -19.72 2.41
C ASN A 800 33.91 -19.28 0.94
N MET A 801 32.80 -18.84 0.33
CA MET A 801 32.79 -18.34 -1.05
C MET A 801 33.60 -17.05 -1.21
N VAL A 802 33.57 -16.16 -0.21
CA VAL A 802 34.46 -14.98 -0.16
C VAL A 802 35.94 -15.40 -0.10
N SER A 803 36.29 -16.41 0.70
CA SER A 803 37.67 -16.92 0.79
C SER A 803 38.17 -17.57 -0.51
N GLN A 804 37.24 -18.08 -1.33
CA GLN A 804 37.50 -18.66 -2.66
C GLN A 804 37.49 -17.61 -3.78
N GLY A 805 37.20 -16.34 -3.49
CA GLY A 805 37.10 -15.28 -4.49
C GLY A 805 35.82 -15.30 -5.35
N LEU A 806 34.82 -16.09 -4.96
CA LEU A 806 33.53 -16.21 -5.67
C LEU A 806 32.53 -15.11 -5.28
N LEU A 807 32.71 -14.49 -4.10
CA LEU A 807 31.93 -13.35 -3.63
C LEU A 807 32.85 -12.22 -3.15
N PRO A 808 32.51 -10.94 -3.39
CA PRO A 808 33.28 -9.81 -2.87
C PRO A 808 33.12 -9.68 -1.34
N TRP A 809 34.16 -9.25 -0.64
CA TRP A 809 34.08 -9.04 0.81
C TRP A 809 33.09 -7.93 1.18
N ARG A 810 32.42 -8.11 2.33
CA ARG A 810 31.41 -7.19 2.86
C ARG A 810 31.65 -6.79 4.31
N PRO A 811 31.39 -5.51 4.67
CA PRO A 811 31.49 -5.06 6.05
C PRO A 811 30.47 -5.78 6.94
N HIS A 812 30.94 -6.32 8.05
CA HIS A 812 30.10 -6.99 9.03
C HIS A 812 30.56 -6.69 10.46
N GLY A 813 29.62 -6.85 11.38
CA GLY A 813 29.83 -6.75 12.82
C GLY A 813 30.25 -8.07 13.44
N VAL A 814 30.59 -8.02 14.72
CA VAL A 814 30.74 -9.21 15.57
C VAL A 814 29.37 -9.69 16.08
N SER A 815 29.32 -10.90 16.64
CA SER A 815 28.13 -11.42 17.32
C SER A 815 27.63 -10.45 18.41
N GLY A 816 26.37 -10.04 18.32
CA GLY A 816 25.74 -9.07 19.22
C GLY A 816 26.02 -7.60 18.91
N GLU A 817 26.72 -7.28 17.81
CA GLU A 817 26.91 -5.92 17.32
C GLU A 817 25.73 -5.46 16.45
N LYS A 818 25.23 -4.25 16.71
CA LYS A 818 24.19 -3.59 15.91
C LYS A 818 24.75 -2.33 15.25
N ILE A 819 24.56 -2.19 13.94
CA ILE A 819 24.78 -0.93 13.23
C ILE A 819 23.67 0.06 13.64
N THR A 820 24.09 1.25 14.06
CA THR A 820 23.20 2.30 14.59
C THR A 820 23.01 3.43 13.58
N CYS A 821 24.07 3.78 12.84
CA CYS A 821 24.08 4.84 11.84
C CYS A 821 25.08 4.53 10.71
N ILE A 822 24.72 4.96 9.50
CA ILE A 822 25.55 4.89 8.29
C ILE A 822 25.55 6.31 7.70
N PHE A 823 26.69 6.77 7.22
CA PHE A 823 26.84 8.09 6.60
C PHE A 823 27.75 7.97 5.37
N ASP A 824 27.22 8.32 4.20
CA ASP A 824 28.01 8.48 2.97
C ASP A 824 28.72 9.84 2.98
N TRP A 825 30.02 9.84 2.70
CA TRP A 825 30.89 11.00 2.87
C TRP A 825 31.89 11.13 1.72
N MET A 826 31.92 12.30 1.08
CA MET A 826 32.87 12.63 0.03
C MET A 826 33.80 13.79 0.43
N PRO A 827 34.74 13.62 1.38
CA PRO A 827 35.69 14.68 1.72
C PRO A 827 36.56 15.06 0.53
N GLN A 828 36.70 16.37 0.33
CA GLN A 828 37.66 16.95 -0.62
C GLN A 828 38.98 17.22 0.10
N ARG A 829 40.09 16.80 -0.51
CA ARG A 829 41.44 17.04 -0.02
C ARG A 829 42.36 17.38 -1.19
N GLU A 830 43.01 18.54 -1.12
CA GLU A 830 43.99 19.00 -2.12
C GLU A 830 43.41 19.02 -3.56
N GLY A 831 42.09 19.27 -3.68
CA GLY A 831 41.33 19.25 -4.95
C GLY A 831 40.73 17.89 -5.34
N ASN A 832 41.14 16.79 -4.70
CA ASN A 832 40.64 15.44 -4.97
C ASN A 832 39.52 15.05 -3.99
N ALA A 833 38.39 14.56 -4.49
CA ALA A 833 37.34 13.97 -3.66
C ALA A 833 37.60 12.48 -3.43
N TYR A 834 37.43 12.01 -2.20
CA TYR A 834 37.55 10.60 -1.82
C TYR A 834 36.18 10.11 -1.35
N HIS A 835 35.71 8.96 -1.81
CA HIS A 835 34.45 8.38 -1.33
C HIS A 835 34.70 7.46 -0.13
N LEU A 836 34.08 7.78 1.01
CA LEU A 836 34.19 7.06 2.29
C LEU A 836 32.81 6.85 2.89
N ILE A 837 32.57 5.65 3.42
CA ILE A 837 31.36 5.30 4.15
C ILE A 837 31.74 5.17 5.63
N ALA A 838 31.10 5.97 6.48
CA ALA A 838 31.25 5.90 7.93
C ALA A 838 30.13 5.05 8.53
N ILE A 839 30.48 4.06 9.35
CA ILE A 839 29.56 3.14 10.02
C ILE A 839 29.75 3.26 11.52
N GLY A 840 28.71 3.66 12.24
CA GLY A 840 28.65 3.65 13.70
C GLY A 840 27.90 2.42 14.20
N THR A 841 28.39 1.82 15.29
CA THR A 841 27.80 0.61 15.88
C THR A 841 27.66 0.66 17.40
N SER A 842 26.94 -0.33 17.91
CA SER A 842 26.74 -0.65 19.32
C SER A 842 27.05 -2.13 19.56
N VAL A 843 28.04 -2.43 20.41
CA VAL A 843 28.46 -3.80 20.78
C VAL A 843 28.03 -4.09 22.22
N ASN A 844 27.34 -5.21 22.45
CA ASN A 844 27.04 -5.70 23.80
C ASN A 844 28.28 -6.34 24.44
N LEU A 845 28.57 -6.04 25.72
CA LEU A 845 29.70 -6.64 26.44
C LEU A 845 29.31 -8.00 27.06
N PRO A 846 30.01 -9.11 26.74
CA PRO A 846 29.63 -10.47 27.20
C PRO A 846 29.54 -10.67 28.73
N HIS A 847 30.20 -9.82 29.52
CA HIS A 847 30.23 -9.91 30.98
C HIS A 847 29.50 -8.76 31.67
N GLN A 848 28.83 -7.88 30.92
CA GLN A 848 28.05 -6.75 31.43
C GLN A 848 26.83 -6.51 30.52
N PRO A 849 25.70 -7.22 30.70
CA PRO A 849 24.57 -7.18 29.77
C PRO A 849 23.92 -5.79 29.63
N ASN A 850 24.08 -4.91 30.62
CA ASN A 850 23.58 -3.53 30.60
C ASN A 850 24.62 -2.51 30.07
N SER A 851 25.80 -2.96 29.67
CA SER A 851 26.92 -2.11 29.24
C SER A 851 27.21 -2.35 27.76
N ARG A 852 27.30 -1.27 27.00
CA ARG A 852 27.51 -1.31 25.54
C ARG A 852 28.64 -0.36 25.15
N GLN A 853 29.47 -0.80 24.22
CA GLN A 853 30.53 0.01 23.62
C GLN A 853 30.16 0.42 22.20
N GLY A 854 30.82 1.46 21.69
CA GLY A 854 30.67 1.91 20.31
C GLY A 854 31.90 1.60 19.47
N ARG A 855 31.68 1.35 18.17
CA ARG A 855 32.75 1.28 17.17
C ARG A 855 32.38 2.18 16.00
N LEU A 856 33.37 2.90 15.49
CA LEU A 856 33.34 3.60 14.21
C LEU A 856 34.22 2.82 13.24
N VAL A 857 33.72 2.58 12.03
CA VAL A 857 34.49 2.02 10.92
C VAL A 857 34.36 2.98 9.73
N LEU A 858 35.49 3.37 9.13
CA LEU A 858 35.54 4.15 7.88
C LEU A 858 36.02 3.24 6.74
N ILE A 859 35.21 3.12 5.70
CA ILE A 859 35.42 2.19 4.60
C ILE A 859 35.50 2.97 3.29
N GLN A 860 36.54 2.76 2.49
CA GLN A 860 36.53 3.21 1.10
C GLN A 860 35.78 2.18 0.26
N ALA A 861 34.80 2.63 -0.51
CA ALA A 861 34.07 1.77 -1.44
C ALA A 861 34.13 2.32 -2.86
N SER A 862 34.26 1.43 -3.85
CA SER A 862 34.36 1.77 -5.28
C SER A 862 33.82 0.63 -6.15
N ARG A 863 33.14 0.95 -7.26
CA ARG A 863 32.80 -0.04 -8.28
C ARG A 863 34.09 -0.63 -8.89
N ASP A 864 34.10 -1.94 -9.15
CA ASP A 864 35.20 -2.59 -9.85
C ASP A 864 35.27 -2.13 -11.31
N ALA A 865 36.48 -1.97 -11.83
CA ALA A 865 36.72 -1.52 -13.20
C ALA A 865 36.42 -2.63 -14.23
N ASN A 866 36.60 -3.90 -13.85
CA ASN A 866 36.34 -5.04 -14.74
C ASN A 866 34.88 -5.50 -14.68
N SER A 867 34.24 -5.39 -13.52
CA SER A 867 32.84 -5.73 -13.29
C SER A 867 32.09 -4.56 -12.62
N PRO A 868 31.59 -3.57 -13.40
CA PRO A 868 30.96 -2.37 -12.83
C PRO A 868 29.75 -2.61 -11.91
N GLY A 869 29.10 -3.77 -12.01
CA GLY A 869 28.03 -4.20 -11.10
C GLY A 869 28.52 -4.64 -9.70
N GLN A 870 29.82 -4.90 -9.52
CA GLN A 870 30.39 -5.24 -8.22
C GLN A 870 31.00 -4.01 -7.55
N ILE A 871 30.73 -3.86 -6.25
CA ILE A 871 31.35 -2.86 -5.38
C ILE A 871 32.38 -3.56 -4.48
N THR A 872 33.57 -2.97 -4.42
CA THR A 872 34.70 -3.40 -3.58
C THR A 872 34.80 -2.49 -2.37
N CYS A 873 35.19 -3.05 -1.21
CA CYS A 873 35.27 -2.35 0.07
C CYS A 873 36.63 -2.56 0.74
N ILE A 874 37.21 -1.49 1.29
CA ILE A 874 38.50 -1.50 1.98
C ILE A 874 38.36 -0.75 3.31
N ASP A 875 38.58 -1.41 4.44
CA ASP A 875 38.67 -0.73 5.76
C ASP A 875 39.88 0.22 5.76
N LYS A 876 39.65 1.47 6.19
CA LYS A 876 40.66 2.53 6.30
C LYS A 876 40.96 2.89 7.74
N HIS A 877 39.98 2.79 8.62
CA HIS A 877 40.10 3.27 9.99
C HIS A 877 38.99 2.69 10.87
N THR A 878 39.38 2.03 11.96
CA THR A 878 38.48 1.60 13.02
C THR A 878 38.84 2.30 14.33
N GLN A 879 37.86 2.89 15.01
CA GLN A 879 38.00 3.54 16.32
C GLN A 879 36.95 3.01 17.30
N TRP A 880 37.37 2.74 18.54
CA TRP A 880 36.50 2.29 19.63
C TRP A 880 36.13 3.42 20.59
N PHE A 881 34.90 3.39 21.08
CA PHE A 881 34.31 4.35 22.00
C PHE A 881 33.73 3.65 23.23
N LYS A 882 33.75 4.35 24.37
CA LYS A 882 33.24 3.83 25.64
C LYS A 882 31.73 3.56 25.60
N ASP A 883 30.99 4.40 24.90
CA ASP A 883 29.54 4.34 24.75
C ASP A 883 29.19 4.11 23.25
N PRO A 884 27.98 3.64 22.90
CA PRO A 884 27.59 3.43 21.50
C PRO A 884 27.66 4.70 20.66
N VAL A 885 28.07 4.57 19.40
CA VAL A 885 27.97 5.66 18.41
C VAL A 885 26.50 5.73 17.97
N TYR A 886 25.89 6.92 17.98
CA TYR A 886 24.46 7.09 17.65
C TYR A 886 24.20 7.96 16.42
N ALA A 887 24.98 9.02 16.23
CA ALA A 887 24.83 9.94 15.11
C ALA A 887 26.20 10.46 14.65
N MET A 888 26.31 10.77 13.37
CA MET A 888 27.52 11.28 12.72
C MET A 888 27.13 12.29 11.65
N ALA A 889 27.98 13.28 11.39
CA ALA A 889 27.79 14.25 10.30
C ALA A 889 29.14 14.82 9.86
N ALA A 890 29.28 15.12 8.57
CA ALA A 890 30.44 15.84 8.06
C ALA A 890 30.40 17.32 8.43
N CYS A 891 31.55 17.85 8.83
CA CYS A 891 31.85 19.27 8.94
C CYS A 891 33.09 19.51 8.07
N GLU A 892 32.88 19.97 6.83
CA GLU A 892 33.94 20.16 5.83
C GLU A 892 34.70 18.84 5.57
N ASP A 893 36.00 18.80 5.91
CA ASP A 893 36.92 17.67 5.78
C ASP A 893 37.02 16.79 7.05
N SER A 894 36.17 17.07 8.03
CA SER A 894 36.17 16.45 9.36
C SER A 894 34.82 15.75 9.62
N LEU A 895 34.83 14.63 10.34
CA LEU A 895 33.62 13.92 10.75
C LEU A 895 33.34 14.17 12.23
N ILE A 896 32.18 14.75 12.56
CA ILE A 896 31.68 14.88 13.93
C ILE A 896 30.91 13.60 14.28
N VAL A 897 31.23 13.02 15.44
CA VAL A 897 30.69 11.74 15.92
C VAL A 897 30.12 11.92 17.32
N VAL A 898 28.88 11.48 17.54
CA VAL A 898 28.25 11.46 18.86
C VAL A 898 28.26 10.04 19.41
N SER A 899 29.05 9.81 20.46
CA SER A 899 29.08 8.56 21.22
C SER A 899 28.45 8.76 22.59
N GLY A 900 27.39 8.03 22.90
CA GLY A 900 26.60 8.18 24.13
C GLY A 900 25.95 9.56 24.23
N LYS A 901 26.60 10.46 24.97
CA LYS A 901 26.18 11.86 25.19
C LYS A 901 27.30 12.87 24.88
N LYS A 902 28.40 12.45 24.27
CA LYS A 902 29.60 13.26 24.04
C LYS A 902 29.94 13.37 22.55
N PHE A 903 30.47 14.53 22.18
CA PHE A 903 31.02 14.79 20.86
C PHE A 903 32.47 14.34 20.76
N PHE A 904 32.83 13.82 19.60
CA PHE A 904 34.17 13.47 19.17
C PHE A 904 34.34 13.89 17.71
N THR A 905 35.58 14.09 17.28
CA THR A 905 35.89 14.48 15.90
C THR A 905 36.96 13.57 15.33
N VAL A 906 36.75 13.11 14.10
CA VAL A 906 37.73 12.37 13.31
C VAL A 906 38.16 13.25 12.15
N THR A 907 39.42 13.67 12.16
CA THR A 907 39.91 14.78 11.31
C THR A 907 41.15 14.34 10.54
N SER A 908 41.34 14.91 9.36
CA SER A 908 42.62 14.82 8.65
C SER A 908 43.69 15.67 9.35
N ARG A 909 44.97 15.32 9.18
CA ARG A 909 46.09 16.12 9.74
C ARG A 909 46.15 17.56 9.22
N ASN A 910 45.53 17.81 8.06
CA ASN A 910 45.48 19.11 7.39
C ASN A 910 44.05 19.71 7.40
N SER A 911 43.22 19.41 8.41
CA SER A 911 41.83 19.90 8.45
C SER A 911 41.74 21.42 8.49
N GLN A 912 40.78 22.00 7.77
CA GLN A 912 40.52 23.44 7.78
C GLN A 912 40.11 23.91 9.19
N THR A 913 39.15 23.22 9.79
CA THR A 913 38.76 23.42 11.19
C THR A 913 39.80 22.81 12.14
N LYS A 914 40.33 23.63 13.07
CA LYS A 914 41.29 23.21 14.11
C LYS A 914 40.55 22.87 15.41
N TRP A 915 40.13 21.63 15.53
CA TRP A 915 39.37 21.12 16.67
C TRP A 915 40.17 21.08 17.99
N VAL A 916 39.50 21.44 19.09
CA VAL A 916 40.03 21.28 20.45
C VAL A 916 40.02 19.79 20.82
N ARG A 917 41.08 19.32 21.50
CA ARG A 917 41.25 17.88 21.84
C ARG A 917 40.11 17.27 22.65
N ASN A 918 39.49 18.06 23.52
CA ASN A 918 38.36 17.67 24.36
C ASN A 918 37.24 18.70 24.16
N ILE A 919 36.22 18.34 23.38
CA ILE A 919 35.01 19.16 23.20
C ILE A 919 34.27 19.26 24.54
N THR A 920 33.84 20.47 24.92
CA THR A 920 33.23 20.72 26.23
C THR A 920 31.73 20.39 26.27
N ALA A 921 31.03 20.54 25.14
CA ALA A 921 29.61 20.23 25.05
C ALA A 921 29.28 18.76 25.37
N THR A 922 28.11 18.59 25.99
CA THR A 922 27.47 17.29 26.21
C THR A 922 25.98 17.38 25.92
N LEU A 923 25.38 16.27 25.52
CA LEU A 923 23.94 16.15 25.26
C LEU A 923 23.19 15.70 26.52
N PRO A 924 21.95 16.19 26.76
CA PRO A 924 21.12 15.73 27.88
C PRO A 924 20.64 14.28 27.68
N SER A 925 20.35 13.86 26.45
CA SER A 925 20.03 12.48 26.03
C SER A 925 20.76 12.11 24.74
N PRO A 926 20.94 10.81 24.43
CA PRO A 926 21.56 10.37 23.17
C PRO A 926 20.93 11.00 21.94
N ALA A 927 21.76 11.33 20.95
CA ALA A 927 21.32 11.77 19.63
C ALA A 927 20.59 10.64 18.89
N VAL A 928 19.71 11.02 17.97
CA VAL A 928 18.98 10.14 17.04
C VAL A 928 19.29 10.52 15.59
N ALA A 929 19.36 11.83 15.31
CA ALA A 929 19.80 12.39 14.04
C ALA A 929 20.66 13.64 14.30
N MET A 930 21.62 13.90 13.40
CA MET A 930 22.50 15.07 13.45
C MET A 930 22.76 15.57 12.02
N VAL A 931 22.62 16.87 11.80
CA VAL A 931 22.95 17.57 10.56
C VAL A 931 23.81 18.79 10.89
N VAL A 932 24.84 19.05 10.08
CA VAL A 932 25.74 20.20 10.23
C VAL A 932 25.58 21.09 9.00
N ARG A 933 25.45 22.41 9.20
CA ARG A 933 25.49 23.40 8.12
C ARG A 933 26.26 24.64 8.56
N GLY A 934 27.33 24.95 7.84
CA GLY A 934 28.26 26.02 8.23
C GLY A 934 28.81 25.76 9.63
N SER A 935 28.60 26.69 10.56
CA SER A 935 28.99 26.54 11.97
C SER A 935 27.89 25.96 12.88
N MET A 936 26.67 25.71 12.36
CA MET A 936 25.54 25.21 13.16
C MET A 936 25.44 23.68 13.09
N ILE A 937 25.06 23.07 14.21
CA ILE A 937 24.84 21.63 14.38
C ILE A 937 23.43 21.43 14.93
N TYR A 938 22.55 20.84 14.12
CA TYR A 938 21.18 20.51 14.48
C TYR A 938 21.11 19.05 14.94
N ILE A 939 20.55 18.81 16.12
CA ILE A 939 20.52 17.48 16.75
C ILE A 939 19.11 17.18 17.22
N THR A 940 18.51 16.10 16.70
CA THR A 940 17.34 15.50 17.34
C THR A 940 17.82 14.48 18.36
N SER A 941 17.34 14.60 19.58
CA SER A 941 17.72 13.73 20.69
C SER A 941 16.55 12.86 21.15
N SER A 942 16.87 11.70 21.74
CA SER A 942 15.87 10.67 22.03
C SER A 942 14.83 11.07 23.07
N ARG A 943 15.08 12.07 23.91
CA ARG A 943 14.16 12.54 24.99
C ARG A 943 13.97 14.07 25.06
N HIS A 944 14.74 14.87 24.32
CA HIS A 944 14.71 16.34 24.39
C HIS A 944 14.55 17.00 23.01
N SER A 945 13.76 16.39 22.11
CA SER A 945 13.33 17.01 20.86
C SER A 945 14.52 17.56 20.04
N LEU A 946 14.52 18.86 19.71
CA LEU A 946 15.59 19.59 19.04
C LEU A 946 16.57 20.25 20.02
N LEU A 947 17.86 20.07 19.73
CA LEU A 947 18.98 20.81 20.31
C LEU A 947 19.81 21.41 19.17
N VAL A 948 20.23 22.67 19.32
CA VAL A 948 21.08 23.39 18.37
C VAL A 948 22.38 23.75 19.07
N TYR A 949 23.50 23.39 18.45
CA TYR A 949 24.84 23.73 18.91
C TYR A 949 25.57 24.53 17.82
N LYS A 950 26.59 25.28 18.22
CA LYS A 950 27.42 26.09 17.32
C LYS A 950 28.90 25.78 17.54
N ILE A 951 29.64 25.71 16.44
CA ILE A 951 31.10 25.57 16.43
C ILE A 951 31.70 26.96 16.64
N VAL A 952 32.48 27.12 17.71
CA VAL A 952 33.14 28.38 18.09
C VAL A 952 34.57 28.06 18.51
N ASP A 953 35.54 28.65 17.82
CA ASP A 953 36.99 28.47 18.05
C ASP A 953 37.47 27.00 18.13
N GLY A 954 36.79 26.10 17.42
CA GLY A 954 37.11 24.66 17.38
C GLY A 954 36.54 23.84 18.54
N ASP A 955 35.72 24.45 19.41
CA ASP A 955 34.86 23.77 20.40
C ASP A 955 33.39 23.84 19.95
N ILE A 956 32.54 23.03 20.56
CA ILE A 956 31.09 23.00 20.32
C ILE A 956 30.39 23.59 21.55
N GLN A 957 29.51 24.57 21.34
CA GLN A 957 28.76 25.25 22.41
C GLN A 957 27.25 25.15 22.16
N MET A 958 26.44 25.07 23.22
CA MET A 958 24.98 25.03 23.09
C MET A 958 24.46 26.41 22.67
N HIS A 959 23.61 26.44 21.65
CA HIS A 959 23.10 27.68 21.03
C HIS A 959 21.61 27.85 21.30
N GLY A 960 20.79 26.82 21.07
CA GLY A 960 19.35 26.85 21.37
C GLY A 960 18.75 25.46 21.57
N PHE A 961 17.53 25.39 22.11
CA PHE A 961 16.86 24.11 22.40
C PHE A 961 15.33 24.27 22.45
N ASP A 962 14.61 23.16 22.24
CA ASP A 962 13.17 23.08 22.50
C ASP A 962 12.92 23.04 24.02
N PRO A 963 12.22 24.03 24.62
CA PRO A 963 12.03 24.11 26.07
C PRO A 963 11.16 22.99 26.64
N ILE A 964 10.45 22.23 25.79
CA ILE A 964 9.62 21.10 26.20
C ILE A 964 10.30 19.80 25.74
N ALA A 965 10.71 18.98 26.71
CA ALA A 965 11.29 17.66 26.46
C ALA A 965 10.28 16.72 25.78
N ARG A 966 10.64 16.20 24.60
CA ARG A 966 9.84 15.25 23.81
C ARG A 966 10.74 14.17 23.23
N ASP A 967 10.17 12.98 23.01
CA ASP A 967 10.91 11.86 22.44
C ASP A 967 11.06 12.06 20.91
N GLY A 968 12.23 12.56 20.47
CA GLY A 968 12.52 12.86 19.07
C GLY A 968 12.84 11.62 18.23
N LEU A 969 12.39 11.60 16.98
CA LEU A 969 12.54 10.48 16.05
C LEU A 969 13.40 10.81 14.82
N SER A 970 13.13 11.94 14.17
CA SER A 970 13.81 12.34 12.94
C SER A 970 13.72 13.85 12.73
N HIS A 971 14.64 14.41 11.94
CA HIS A 971 14.51 15.76 11.42
C HIS A 971 14.94 15.86 9.97
N THR A 972 14.48 16.91 9.29
CA THR A 972 14.97 17.32 7.97
C THR A 972 15.06 18.85 7.91
N LEU A 973 16.03 19.34 7.13
CA LEU A 973 16.40 20.76 7.05
C LEU A 973 15.91 21.36 5.73
N MET A 974 15.10 22.40 5.83
CA MET A 974 14.79 23.30 4.73
C MET A 974 15.77 24.47 4.78
N PRO A 975 16.72 24.56 3.82
CA PRO A 975 17.76 25.57 3.86
C PRO A 975 17.20 26.98 3.59
N GLY A 976 17.52 27.93 4.47
CA GLY A 976 17.31 29.34 4.21
C GLY A 976 18.14 29.84 3.04
N TYR A 977 17.54 30.73 2.23
CA TYR A 977 18.19 31.44 1.12
C TYR A 977 18.19 32.96 1.40
N GLY A 978 19.35 33.59 1.19
CA GLY A 978 19.53 35.03 1.35
C GLY A 978 19.41 35.48 2.82
N ILE A 979 18.34 36.20 3.14
CA ILE A 979 18.06 36.76 4.48
C ILE A 979 17.18 35.82 5.32
N ARG A 980 16.59 34.78 4.71
CA ARG A 980 15.76 33.81 5.44
C ARG A 980 16.64 32.86 6.26
N SER A 981 16.33 32.74 7.56
CA SER A 981 16.89 31.72 8.44
C SER A 981 16.49 30.30 8.02
N ASP A 982 17.24 29.34 8.53
CA ASP A 982 16.96 27.92 8.34
C ASP A 982 15.69 27.48 9.08
N LEU A 983 14.96 26.54 8.46
CA LEU A 983 13.77 25.91 9.04
C LEU A 983 14.02 24.41 9.19
N LEU A 984 13.77 23.87 10.37
CA LEU A 984 13.97 22.45 10.66
C LEU A 984 12.62 21.79 11.01
N PHE A 985 12.24 20.78 10.24
CA PHE A 985 11.10 19.92 10.58
C PHE A 985 11.57 18.77 11.47
N VAL A 986 10.89 18.54 12.60
CA VAL A 986 11.22 17.52 13.60
C VAL A 986 9.98 16.68 13.90
N SER A 987 10.13 15.36 13.77
CA SER A 987 9.13 14.38 14.16
C SER A 987 9.39 13.86 15.58
N THR A 988 8.31 13.66 16.34
CA THR A 988 8.33 13.15 17.72
C THR A 988 7.40 11.94 17.87
N ARG A 989 7.73 11.07 18.84
CA ARG A 989 6.88 9.92 19.20
C ARG A 989 5.51 10.42 19.68
N GLY A 990 4.45 9.75 19.22
CA GLY A 990 3.07 10.22 19.40
C GLY A 990 2.55 11.03 18.20
N GLY A 991 3.26 11.04 17.07
CA GLY A 991 2.76 11.53 15.78
C GLY A 991 2.88 13.02 15.52
N ALA A 992 3.33 13.81 16.50
CA ALA A 992 3.47 15.24 16.32
C ALA A 992 4.74 15.60 15.52
N THR A 993 4.55 16.34 14.42
CA THR A 993 5.60 16.90 13.56
C THR A 993 5.59 18.42 13.67
N ARG A 994 6.76 19.04 13.83
CA ARG A 994 6.89 20.47 14.15
C ARG A 994 7.96 21.13 13.31
N ALA A 995 7.71 22.36 12.88
CA ALA A 995 8.74 23.19 12.26
C ALA A 995 9.33 24.14 13.31
N PHE A 996 10.65 24.31 13.28
CA PHE A 996 11.38 25.28 14.10
C PHE A 996 12.07 26.29 13.18
N ALA A 997 11.78 27.57 13.38
CA ALA A 997 12.36 28.71 12.66
C ALA A 997 13.35 29.48 13.56
N ASP A 998 13.92 30.57 13.03
CA ASP A 998 14.82 31.49 13.75
C ASP A 998 16.00 30.79 14.46
N LEU A 999 16.47 29.66 13.91
CA LEU A 999 17.50 28.79 14.50
C LEU A 999 18.86 29.49 14.74
N ASP A 1000 19.07 30.65 14.12
CA ASP A 1000 20.23 31.51 14.31
C ASP A 1000 20.19 32.30 15.62
N GLN A 1001 19.02 32.45 16.25
CA GLN A 1001 18.86 33.12 17.54
C GLN A 1001 19.18 32.14 18.70
N PRO A 1002 19.98 32.54 19.70
CA PRO A 1002 20.26 31.68 20.84
C PRO A 1002 19.10 31.67 21.85
N GLY A 1003 18.83 30.51 22.45
CA GLY A 1003 17.83 30.33 23.51
C GLY A 1003 16.70 29.35 23.20
N ASP A 1004 15.51 29.63 23.74
CA ASP A 1004 14.32 28.77 23.66
C ASP A 1004 13.68 28.82 22.26
N LEU A 1005 13.61 27.68 21.59
CA LEU A 1005 13.04 27.55 20.25
C LEU A 1005 11.55 27.17 20.31
N VAL A 1006 10.68 28.04 19.81
CA VAL A 1006 9.23 27.82 19.80
C VAL A 1006 8.80 27.19 18.47
N PRO A 1007 8.23 25.97 18.46
CA PRO A 1007 7.82 25.30 17.22
C PRO A 1007 6.55 25.88 16.62
N ARG A 1008 6.62 26.31 15.35
CA ARG A 1008 5.48 26.74 14.50
C ARG A 1008 5.82 26.52 13.03
N PRO A 1009 4.90 25.95 12.21
CA PRO A 1009 3.66 25.22 12.55
C PRO A 1009 3.90 23.90 13.32
N THR A 1010 2.81 23.31 13.84
CA THR A 1010 2.78 21.98 14.49
C THR A 1010 1.64 21.14 13.91
N ALA A 1011 1.91 19.96 13.36
CA ALA A 1011 0.90 19.00 12.91
C ALA A 1011 0.84 17.80 13.87
N ASN A 1012 -0.34 17.42 14.35
CA ASN A 1012 -0.54 16.22 15.17
C ASN A 1012 -1.07 15.09 14.29
N LEU A 1013 -0.18 14.27 13.75
CA LEU A 1013 -0.54 13.14 12.88
C LEU A 1013 -0.92 11.90 13.71
N PRO A 1014 -1.74 10.99 13.17
CA PRO A 1014 -2.04 9.71 13.83
C PRO A 1014 -0.84 8.77 13.96
N VAL A 1015 0.20 8.99 13.15
CA VAL A 1015 1.34 8.08 12.98
C VAL A 1015 2.63 8.80 13.32
N SER A 1016 3.49 8.12 14.09
CA SER A 1016 4.84 8.61 14.39
C SER A 1016 5.75 8.43 13.17
N LEU A 1017 6.17 9.55 12.57
CA LEU A 1017 7.07 9.53 11.41
C LEU A 1017 8.50 9.21 11.87
N ILE A 1018 9.02 8.04 11.51
CA ILE A 1018 10.35 7.55 11.92
C ILE A 1018 11.48 8.12 11.06
N LYS A 1019 11.16 8.60 9.85
CA LYS A 1019 12.10 9.24 8.93
C LYS A 1019 11.42 10.42 8.24
N LEU A 1020 12.07 11.59 8.25
CA LEU A 1020 11.74 12.74 7.41
C LEU A 1020 12.82 12.88 6.34
N THR A 1021 12.42 13.08 5.09
CA THR A 1021 13.33 13.25 3.94
C THR A 1021 12.78 14.32 3.01
N ARG A 1022 13.65 15.08 2.35
CA ARG A 1022 13.26 16.09 1.35
C ARG A 1022 13.07 15.42 -0.02
N GLY A 1023 12.00 15.78 -0.72
CA GLY A 1023 11.79 15.50 -2.15
C GLY A 1023 12.29 16.62 -3.05
N ILE A 1024 12.30 16.38 -4.36
CA ILE A 1024 12.67 17.38 -5.38
C ILE A 1024 11.44 18.00 -6.05
N LYS A 1025 10.41 17.20 -6.38
CA LYS A 1025 9.22 17.72 -7.04
C LYS A 1025 8.22 18.33 -6.05
N SER A 1026 7.88 19.60 -6.26
CA SER A 1026 6.72 20.28 -5.65
C SER A 1026 5.56 20.36 -6.65
N PRO A 1027 4.29 20.38 -6.21
CA PRO A 1027 3.18 20.67 -7.12
C PRO A 1027 3.35 22.07 -7.73
N ASP A 1028 3.32 22.18 -9.07
CA ASP A 1028 3.43 23.46 -9.80
C ASP A 1028 2.35 24.49 -9.40
N SER A 1029 1.29 24.03 -8.72
CA SER A 1029 0.22 24.85 -8.18
C SER A 1029 0.57 25.67 -6.93
N LEU A 1030 1.71 25.40 -6.28
CA LEU A 1030 2.14 26.09 -5.05
C LEU A 1030 3.34 27.00 -5.31
N THR A 1031 3.40 28.14 -4.61
CA THR A 1031 4.54 29.06 -4.64
C THR A 1031 5.76 28.52 -3.88
N THR A 1032 5.54 27.57 -2.97
CA THR A 1032 6.55 26.90 -2.15
C THR A 1032 7.11 25.67 -2.85
N THR A 1033 8.32 25.79 -3.39
CA THR A 1033 8.94 24.76 -4.25
C THR A 1033 9.66 23.63 -3.50
N GLU A 1034 9.22 23.24 -2.30
CA GLU A 1034 9.86 22.17 -1.52
C GLU A 1034 8.86 21.18 -0.93
N THR A 1035 8.93 19.92 -1.36
CA THR A 1035 8.17 18.80 -0.79
C THR A 1035 9.02 18.07 0.25
N PHE A 1036 8.38 17.62 1.34
CA PHE A 1036 8.99 16.69 2.29
C PHE A 1036 8.14 15.43 2.43
N TYR A 1037 8.81 14.28 2.54
CA TYR A 1037 8.20 12.98 2.77
C TYR A 1037 8.47 12.53 4.21
N GLY A 1038 7.42 12.03 4.86
CA GLY A 1038 7.46 11.47 6.19
C GLY A 1038 7.02 10.01 6.18
N PHE A 1039 7.91 9.12 6.61
CA PHE A 1039 7.65 7.68 6.63
C PHE A 1039 7.21 7.24 8.02
N GLY A 1040 6.05 6.61 8.12
CA GLY A 1040 5.52 6.01 9.34
C GLY A 1040 6.06 4.60 9.57
N ILE A 1041 6.18 4.19 10.84
CA ILE A 1041 6.61 2.81 11.17
C ILE A 1041 5.65 1.74 10.64
N ASN A 1042 4.38 2.07 10.48
CA ASN A 1042 3.33 1.24 9.89
C ASN A 1042 3.38 1.16 8.35
N GLY A 1043 4.38 1.74 7.70
CA GLY A 1043 4.49 1.75 6.23
C GLY A 1043 3.74 2.88 5.52
N SER A 1044 2.95 3.70 6.22
CA SER A 1044 2.32 4.88 5.60
C SER A 1044 3.36 5.96 5.23
N VAL A 1045 3.12 6.69 4.14
CA VAL A 1045 3.94 7.84 3.73
C VAL A 1045 3.07 9.09 3.69
N TYR A 1046 3.52 10.15 4.38
CA TYR A 1046 2.91 11.47 4.38
C TYR A 1046 3.73 12.43 3.51
N ARG A 1047 3.04 13.21 2.69
CA ARG A 1047 3.57 14.41 2.04
C ARG A 1047 3.34 15.60 2.97
N LEU A 1048 4.39 16.39 3.20
CA LEU A 1048 4.41 17.59 4.01
C LEU A 1048 4.78 18.76 3.10
N LEU A 1049 3.87 19.71 2.95
CA LEU A 1049 3.99 20.87 2.06
C LEU A 1049 4.00 22.14 2.92
N PRO A 1050 5.12 22.87 3.00
CA PRO A 1050 5.14 24.22 3.54
C PRO A 1050 4.20 25.10 2.71
N LEU A 1051 3.47 26.02 3.33
CA LEU A 1051 2.54 26.93 2.64
C LEU A 1051 2.99 28.39 2.78
N ASP A 1052 2.67 29.23 1.80
CA ASP A 1052 2.73 30.68 1.93
C ASP A 1052 1.53 31.24 2.76
N ALA A 1053 1.57 32.54 3.06
CA ALA A 1053 0.57 33.17 3.94
C ALA A 1053 -0.82 33.34 3.30
N LYS A 1054 -0.88 33.50 1.98
CA LYS A 1054 -2.13 33.58 1.20
C LYS A 1054 -2.71 32.18 0.99
N GLU A 1055 -1.89 31.23 0.56
CA GLU A 1055 -2.24 29.81 0.40
C GLU A 1055 -2.79 29.24 1.71
N TRP A 1056 -2.09 29.45 2.83
CA TRP A 1056 -2.57 29.03 4.15
C TRP A 1056 -3.89 29.73 4.54
N CYS A 1057 -4.06 31.02 4.23
CA CYS A 1057 -5.30 31.72 4.52
C CYS A 1057 -6.50 31.12 3.75
N LEU A 1058 -6.33 30.89 2.44
CA LEU A 1058 -7.33 30.26 1.58
C LEU A 1058 -7.66 28.84 2.05
N LEU A 1059 -6.65 28.00 2.25
CA LEU A 1059 -6.82 26.61 2.70
C LEU A 1059 -7.43 26.52 4.11
N ARG A 1060 -7.09 27.44 5.03
CA ARG A 1060 -7.73 27.53 6.35
C ARG A 1060 -9.21 27.87 6.22
N LEU A 1061 -9.58 28.84 5.38
CA LEU A 1061 -10.99 29.21 5.18
C LEU A 1061 -11.78 28.04 4.57
N LEU A 1062 -11.20 27.34 3.58
CA LEU A 1062 -11.78 26.15 2.98
C LEU A 1062 -11.95 24.99 3.98
N LEU A 1063 -10.90 24.68 4.75
CA LEU A 1063 -10.93 23.65 5.79
C LEU A 1063 -11.96 23.98 6.87
N ASN A 1064 -12.06 25.25 7.29
CA ASN A 1064 -13.07 25.70 8.25
C ASN A 1064 -14.51 25.50 7.75
N ILE A 1065 -14.76 25.58 6.44
CA ILE A 1065 -16.06 25.23 5.85
C ILE A 1065 -16.27 23.70 5.95
N CYS A 1066 -15.28 22.91 5.52
CA CYS A 1066 -15.34 21.44 5.54
C CYS A 1066 -15.55 20.85 6.95
N LEU A 1067 -14.90 21.40 7.98
CA LEU A 1067 -15.04 20.95 9.38
C LEU A 1067 -16.46 21.12 9.96
N ARG A 1068 -17.32 21.91 9.31
CA ARG A 1068 -18.73 22.12 9.69
C ARG A 1068 -19.71 21.28 8.87
N ASP A 1069 -19.24 20.66 7.80
CA ASP A 1069 -20.04 19.84 6.88
C ASP A 1069 -20.17 18.42 7.46
N GLU A 1070 -21.39 17.99 7.79
CA GLU A 1070 -21.66 16.67 8.36
C GLU A 1070 -21.38 15.51 7.38
N VAL A 1071 -21.31 15.77 6.08
CA VAL A 1071 -21.04 14.76 5.04
C VAL A 1071 -19.53 14.62 4.77
N ILE A 1072 -18.73 15.67 5.02
CA ILE A 1072 -17.26 15.62 4.91
C ILE A 1072 -16.62 15.17 6.24
N CYS A 1073 -17.14 15.65 7.37
CA CYS A 1073 -16.62 15.42 8.72
C CYS A 1073 -17.73 15.00 9.72
N PRO A 1074 -18.38 13.83 9.54
CA PRO A 1074 -19.49 13.38 10.39
C PRO A 1074 -19.19 13.33 11.89
N SER A 1075 -17.96 12.97 12.29
CA SER A 1075 -17.52 12.97 13.70
C SER A 1075 -17.45 14.37 14.33
N LEU A 1076 -17.44 15.44 13.52
CA LEU A 1076 -17.39 16.83 14.00
C LEU A 1076 -18.74 17.56 13.99
N SER A 1077 -19.79 16.94 13.45
CA SER A 1077 -21.21 17.41 13.42
C SER A 1077 -21.66 18.19 14.66
N ARG A 1078 -21.28 17.75 15.86
CA ARG A 1078 -21.57 18.46 17.12
C ARG A 1078 -20.77 19.76 17.23
N ARG A 1079 -21.45 20.92 17.21
CA ARG A 1079 -20.90 22.29 17.36
C ARG A 1079 -19.65 22.46 18.23
N HIS A 1080 -19.63 21.93 19.44
CA HIS A 1080 -18.46 22.09 20.32
C HIS A 1080 -17.19 21.41 19.76
N ARG A 1081 -17.32 20.32 19.01
CA ARG A 1081 -16.22 19.60 18.36
C ARG A 1081 -15.63 20.38 17.17
N TYR A 1082 -16.44 20.87 16.23
CA TYR A 1082 -15.89 21.66 15.12
C TYR A 1082 -15.30 23.00 15.57
N LEU A 1083 -15.85 23.66 16.62
CA LEU A 1083 -15.26 24.89 17.15
C LEU A 1083 -13.89 24.65 17.82
N ASP A 1084 -13.73 23.53 18.52
CA ASP A 1084 -12.45 23.10 19.08
C ASP A 1084 -11.45 22.78 17.95
N ALA A 1085 -11.87 22.04 16.91
CA ALA A 1085 -11.04 21.75 15.74
C ALA A 1085 -10.58 23.03 15.00
N ILE A 1086 -11.46 24.01 14.79
CA ILE A 1086 -11.12 25.30 14.16
C ILE A 1086 -10.10 26.08 15.00
N SER A 1087 -10.29 26.13 16.33
CA SER A 1087 -9.32 26.74 17.27
C SER A 1087 -7.94 26.05 17.21
N GLN A 1088 -7.94 24.73 17.05
CA GLN A 1088 -6.71 23.95 16.87
C GLN A 1088 -6.03 24.25 15.53
N VAL A 1089 -6.76 24.40 14.42
CA VAL A 1089 -6.18 24.80 13.11
C VAL A 1089 -5.49 26.17 13.21
N GLU A 1090 -6.10 27.15 13.87
CA GLU A 1090 -5.53 28.51 14.00
C GLU A 1090 -4.29 28.55 14.92
N SER A 1091 -4.31 27.81 16.02
CA SER A 1091 -3.18 27.76 16.96
C SER A 1091 -1.99 26.93 16.46
N ASN A 1092 -2.26 25.87 15.69
CA ASN A 1092 -1.24 24.96 15.16
C ASN A 1092 -0.71 25.38 13.78
N MET A 1093 -1.47 26.18 13.02
CA MET A 1093 -1.19 26.59 11.64
C MET A 1093 -1.05 25.38 10.69
N HIS A 1094 -1.81 24.32 10.96
CA HIS A 1094 -1.80 23.04 10.25
C HIS A 1094 -3.09 22.84 9.45
N ILE A 1095 -2.94 22.42 8.20
CA ILE A 1095 -4.04 22.03 7.30
C ILE A 1095 -3.98 20.50 7.11
N ASP A 1096 -5.08 19.80 7.44
CA ASP A 1096 -5.21 18.36 7.17
C ASP A 1096 -5.72 18.13 5.74
N GLY A 1097 -4.83 17.60 4.89
CA GLY A 1097 -5.13 17.27 3.50
C GLY A 1097 -6.17 16.16 3.35
N ASN A 1098 -6.40 15.29 4.35
CA ASN A 1098 -7.43 14.26 4.28
C ASN A 1098 -8.83 14.85 4.08
N VAL A 1099 -9.13 15.90 4.84
CA VAL A 1099 -10.43 16.59 4.77
C VAL A 1099 -10.60 17.26 3.41
N LEU A 1100 -9.52 17.81 2.86
CA LEU A 1100 -9.52 18.44 1.54
C LEU A 1100 -9.63 17.42 0.39
N VAL A 1101 -9.04 16.23 0.51
CA VAL A 1101 -9.21 15.14 -0.48
C VAL A 1101 -10.67 14.71 -0.58
N ARG A 1102 -11.39 14.61 0.54
CA ARG A 1102 -12.84 14.31 0.56
C ARG A 1102 -13.73 15.40 -0.02
N LEU A 1103 -13.25 16.64 -0.07
CA LEU A 1103 -13.90 17.70 -0.83
C LEU A 1103 -13.55 17.57 -2.32
N ALA A 1104 -12.28 17.34 -2.66
CA ALA A 1104 -11.78 17.27 -4.03
C ALA A 1104 -12.37 16.11 -4.85
N SER A 1105 -12.79 15.01 -4.19
CA SER A 1105 -13.52 13.89 -4.80
C SER A 1105 -14.98 14.22 -5.16
N ARG A 1106 -15.52 15.35 -4.73
CA ARG A 1106 -16.86 15.85 -5.12
C ARG A 1106 -16.77 16.78 -6.34
N ASP A 1107 -17.91 17.17 -6.90
CA ASP A 1107 -18.01 18.16 -7.98
C ASP A 1107 -17.95 19.61 -7.44
N SER A 1108 -17.52 20.58 -8.25
CA SER A 1108 -17.45 21.99 -7.83
C SER A 1108 -18.82 22.56 -7.45
N LYS A 1109 -19.90 22.03 -8.06
CA LYS A 1109 -21.30 22.34 -7.72
C LYS A 1109 -21.62 22.06 -6.24
N TYR A 1110 -21.00 21.05 -5.63
CA TYR A 1110 -21.21 20.75 -4.21
C TYR A 1110 -20.74 21.91 -3.33
N LEU A 1111 -19.59 22.51 -3.65
CA LEU A 1111 -19.11 23.69 -2.92
C LEU A 1111 -19.98 24.92 -3.21
N ASP A 1112 -20.48 25.10 -4.42
CA ASP A 1112 -21.45 26.16 -4.73
C ASP A 1112 -22.73 26.00 -3.89
N GLU A 1113 -23.26 24.78 -3.76
CA GLU A 1113 -24.42 24.46 -2.91
C GLU A 1113 -24.15 24.73 -1.42
N VAL A 1114 -22.99 24.30 -0.90
CA VAL A 1114 -22.58 24.57 0.49
C VAL A 1114 -22.45 26.09 0.73
N LEU A 1115 -21.82 26.84 -0.17
CA LEU A 1115 -21.69 28.30 -0.06
C LEU A 1115 -23.06 29.02 -0.17
N MET A 1116 -23.96 28.53 -1.02
CA MET A 1116 -25.34 29.03 -1.12
C MET A 1116 -26.17 28.70 0.13
N ALA A 1117 -25.97 27.53 0.74
CA ALA A 1117 -26.59 27.14 2.01
C ALA A 1117 -26.09 28.01 3.18
N CYS A 1118 -24.80 28.38 3.18
CA CYS A 1118 -24.24 29.38 4.10
C CYS A 1118 -24.97 30.73 3.99
N ASN A 1119 -25.19 31.21 2.77
CA ASN A 1119 -25.92 32.48 2.52
C ASN A 1119 -27.40 32.43 2.95
N ARG A 1120 -28.00 31.24 3.12
CA ARG A 1120 -29.39 31.04 3.55
C ARG A 1120 -29.56 30.80 5.05
N SER A 1121 -28.53 31.10 5.86
CA SER A 1121 -28.50 30.97 7.33
C SER A 1121 -28.88 29.59 7.90
N GLN A 1122 -28.71 28.52 7.11
CA GLN A 1122 -28.85 27.14 7.60
C GLN A 1122 -27.73 26.75 8.57
N PHE A 1123 -26.51 27.25 8.33
CA PHE A 1123 -25.41 27.21 9.29
C PHE A 1123 -25.50 28.38 10.26
N LYS A 1124 -25.68 28.11 11.55
CA LYS A 1124 -25.85 29.14 12.60
C LYS A 1124 -24.65 30.07 12.83
N ASP A 1125 -23.47 29.72 12.29
CA ASP A 1125 -22.18 30.37 12.58
C ASP A 1125 -21.41 30.85 11.33
N LEU A 1126 -21.99 30.76 10.13
CA LEU A 1126 -21.38 31.24 8.89
C LEU A 1126 -22.07 32.51 8.43
N THR A 1127 -21.31 33.61 8.34
CA THR A 1127 -21.81 34.92 7.88
C THR A 1127 -21.52 35.13 6.39
N PRO A 1128 -22.32 35.93 5.67
CA PRO A 1128 -22.01 36.34 4.29
C PRO A 1128 -20.64 37.04 4.16
N GLU A 1129 -20.19 37.73 5.20
CA GLU A 1129 -18.86 38.35 5.30
C GLU A 1129 -17.73 37.30 5.23
N THR A 1130 -17.94 36.11 5.81
CA THR A 1130 -16.98 34.99 5.73
C THR A 1130 -16.88 34.48 4.29
N VAL A 1131 -18.00 34.39 3.57
CA VAL A 1131 -18.04 33.97 2.14
C VAL A 1131 -17.36 35.01 1.26
N HIS A 1132 -17.58 36.30 1.48
CA HIS A 1132 -16.87 37.37 0.76
C HIS A 1132 -15.36 37.33 1.05
N THR A 1133 -14.96 37.06 2.29
CA THR A 1133 -13.54 36.93 2.67
C THR A 1133 -12.89 35.72 1.98
N PHE A 1134 -13.62 34.62 1.86
CA PHE A 1134 -13.17 33.43 1.14
C PHE A 1134 -13.00 33.68 -0.37
N ILE A 1135 -13.94 34.35 -1.04
CA ILE A 1135 -13.80 34.69 -2.46
C ILE A 1135 -12.60 35.61 -2.69
N GLY A 1136 -12.39 36.62 -1.84
CA GLY A 1136 -11.20 37.48 -1.90
C GLY A 1136 -9.89 36.68 -1.73
N ALA A 1137 -9.87 35.67 -0.86
CA ALA A 1137 -8.71 34.78 -0.71
C ALA A 1137 -8.48 33.87 -1.93
N VAL A 1138 -9.52 33.51 -2.69
CA VAL A 1138 -9.39 32.80 -3.97
C VAL A 1138 -8.76 33.72 -5.02
N GLU A 1139 -9.27 34.96 -5.15
CA GLU A 1139 -8.72 35.97 -6.08
C GLU A 1139 -7.25 36.31 -5.75
N ASP A 1140 -6.88 36.33 -4.46
CA ASP A 1140 -5.52 36.61 -4.00
C ASP A 1140 -4.48 35.55 -4.39
N VAL A 1141 -4.90 34.30 -4.62
CA VAL A 1141 -4.03 33.14 -4.92
C VAL A 1141 -4.12 32.73 -6.39
N LEU A 1142 -5.32 32.66 -6.95
CA LEU A 1142 -5.57 32.18 -8.32
C LEU A 1142 -5.78 33.31 -9.34
N GLY A 1143 -6.03 34.53 -8.88
CA GLY A 1143 -6.49 35.63 -9.73
C GLY A 1143 -8.00 35.58 -9.99
N VAL A 1144 -8.47 36.57 -10.76
CA VAL A 1144 -9.91 36.75 -11.06
C VAL A 1144 -10.35 35.77 -12.15
N HIS A 1145 -11.33 34.93 -11.84
CA HIS A 1145 -11.88 33.94 -12.78
C HIS A 1145 -13.39 34.09 -12.94
N VAL A 1146 -13.92 33.70 -14.11
CA VAL A 1146 -15.37 33.71 -14.39
C VAL A 1146 -16.12 32.74 -13.45
N ASN A 1147 -15.47 31.64 -13.06
CA ASN A 1147 -15.97 30.69 -12.07
C ASN A 1147 -14.89 30.37 -11.03
N HIS A 1148 -14.98 31.01 -9.87
CA HIS A 1148 -13.99 30.89 -8.78
C HIS A 1148 -13.97 29.49 -8.14
N THR A 1149 -15.12 28.82 -7.98
CA THR A 1149 -15.19 27.47 -7.41
C THR A 1149 -14.63 26.42 -8.35
N GLN A 1150 -14.88 26.53 -9.66
CA GLN A 1150 -14.26 25.64 -10.65
C GLN A 1150 -12.74 25.84 -10.74
N ALA A 1151 -12.25 27.09 -10.70
CA ALA A 1151 -10.82 27.40 -10.65
C ALA A 1151 -10.17 26.81 -9.40
N LEU A 1152 -10.80 26.98 -8.23
CA LEU A 1152 -10.36 26.41 -6.96
C LEU A 1152 -10.31 24.88 -7.01
N PHE A 1153 -11.32 24.20 -7.57
CA PHE A 1153 -11.31 22.74 -7.69
C PHE A 1153 -10.20 22.23 -8.61
N SER A 1154 -9.93 22.91 -9.73
CA SER A 1154 -8.81 22.58 -10.62
C SER A 1154 -7.46 22.73 -9.92
N TRP A 1155 -7.27 23.83 -9.19
CA TRP A 1155 -6.06 24.06 -8.38
C TRP A 1155 -5.91 23.05 -7.24
N LEU A 1156 -6.99 22.79 -6.49
CA LEU A 1156 -7.02 21.86 -5.36
C LEU A 1156 -6.71 20.42 -5.81
N ARG A 1157 -7.31 19.97 -6.92
CA ARG A 1157 -7.05 18.64 -7.49
C ARG A 1157 -5.61 18.49 -7.98
N LYS A 1158 -5.02 19.53 -8.61
CA LYS A 1158 -3.59 19.54 -8.98
C LYS A 1158 -2.68 19.49 -7.76
N MET A 1159 -2.93 20.34 -6.75
CA MET A 1159 -2.15 20.38 -5.51
C MET A 1159 -2.20 19.05 -4.74
N LEU A 1160 -3.37 18.39 -4.70
CA LEU A 1160 -3.56 17.12 -4.00
C LEU A 1160 -3.18 15.89 -4.86
N HIS A 1161 -2.84 16.06 -6.14
CA HIS A 1161 -2.50 14.95 -7.04
C HIS A 1161 -1.27 14.17 -6.54
N ILE A 1162 -1.22 12.88 -6.86
CA ILE A 1162 -0.21 11.93 -6.41
C ILE A 1162 0.68 11.56 -7.60
N GLU A 1163 1.90 12.07 -7.59
CA GLU A 1163 2.97 11.70 -8.53
C GLU A 1163 4.07 10.99 -7.74
N ILE A 1164 4.21 9.66 -7.92
CA ILE A 1164 5.25 8.79 -7.32
C ILE A 1164 5.67 7.68 -8.30
#